data_AF-A0A7J6S5C8-F1
#
_entry.id   AF-A0A7J6S5C8-F1
#
_cell.length_a   1.000
_cell.length_b   1.000
_cell.length_c   1.000
_cell.angle_alpha   90.00
_cell.angle_beta   90.00
_cell.angle_gamma   90.00
#
_symmetry.space_group_name_H-M   'P 1'
#
loop_
_entity.id
_entity.type
_entity.pdbx_description
1 polymer ?
#
loop_
_entity_poly.entity_id
_entity_poly.type
_entity_poly.pdbx_seq_one_letter_code
_entity_poly.pdbx_strand_id
1 'polypeptide(L)'
;YDSITTMMMLNDNINVKVASSSSVEKALLDKSIYTKDMYSPMEKTRTFIVDSFPLLGKVVAYRFIEWVIANPEGVCALPTGKTPEYFIKWTQRIVSEWDTPAIRDDRRMYGMDGSIPRPRFDKLWFVMLDEFYPINPEHHNSFKYYVSNYYIKGLGFNPERCLFIDLSNLGLRPHETLDDIWPDGTFLDLSLRLRTPNTPLEVRQQDMIRQVDQWCLQYESKIRELGGIGFFLGGIGPDGHIAFNVRGSDHRSTTRLAQLNYETQAAASGDLGGIRAVKAKCAVTIGLGTITYNPNCVCIIIAAGEAKASMVADGIQKDTNVMYPSHAIRVLPNAAFYITRGAAKMLTQRKIIDVERLEKAPNVAIEDIENILVDVAVKSHKRLVDLSIVDVTCHPLGQVLIDRMGWGEDDFHDACNDVTLVTTCSMITDRLVSKIGRGTETIHDTTFLHTEPHHDDIMLGYLPSVIRQTRPTSNKHYFICATSGFNSVSNSHIRHMIARGEKFIATNSFTKLLGEGYFLPKPYDDGLTSPAMTSSPSFADINTPPPPATTDPAREHYQLTRSRDVWQYLDGVAAKDDNEKAEGSARRFIRNIIEIYGLSHSRDLHGQVEDKLHQLNDYLNTVYPGQADTRDVQILKGSCRELCELLLLVSIVYIGII
;
A
#
# COMPACT_ATOMS: atom_id res chain seq x y z
N TYR A 1 -6.31 -17.77 41.16
CA TYR A 1 -7.14 -18.00 39.97
C TYR A 1 -8.63 -17.86 40.29
N ASP A 2 -9.11 -18.28 41.47
CA ASP A 2 -10.54 -18.14 41.83
C ASP A 2 -11.02 -16.75 42.31
N SER A 3 -10.13 -15.76 42.42
CA SER A 3 -10.47 -14.38 42.83
C SER A 3 -10.84 -13.45 41.66
N ILE A 4 -10.69 -13.89 40.41
CA ILE A 4 -10.94 -13.06 39.20
C ILE A 4 -12.42 -13.13 38.79
N THR A 5 -13.08 -14.27 39.00
CA THR A 5 -14.47 -14.53 38.56
C THR A 5 -15.49 -13.61 39.24
N THR A 6 -15.26 -13.24 40.51
CA THR A 6 -16.20 -12.42 41.29
C THR A 6 -16.18 -10.94 40.89
N MET A 7 -15.11 -10.45 40.27
CA MET A 7 -14.97 -9.02 39.92
C MET A 7 -15.64 -8.66 38.58
N MET A 8 -16.06 -9.65 37.77
CA MET A 8 -16.80 -9.45 36.52
C MET A 8 -18.28 -9.06 36.68
N MET A 9 -18.83 -9.10 37.90
CA MET A 9 -20.27 -8.93 38.16
C MET A 9 -20.70 -7.53 38.65
N LEU A 10 -19.81 -6.52 38.64
CA LEU A 10 -20.04 -5.25 39.36
C LEU A 10 -19.73 -3.95 38.57
N ASN A 11 -19.63 -3.99 37.24
CA ASN A 11 -19.27 -2.80 36.43
C ASN A 11 -20.27 -2.47 35.29
N ASP A 12 -21.56 -2.72 35.51
CA ASP A 12 -22.66 -2.47 34.55
C ASP A 12 -23.01 -0.98 34.29
N ASN A 13 -22.13 -0.03 34.61
CA ASN A 13 -22.44 1.41 34.58
C ASN A 13 -21.45 2.31 33.81
N ILE A 14 -20.89 1.81 32.70
CA ILE A 14 -20.37 2.68 31.62
C ILE A 14 -20.90 2.17 30.27
N ASN A 15 -21.84 2.91 29.67
CA ASN A 15 -22.46 2.56 28.39
C ASN A 15 -21.50 2.77 27.21
N VAL A 16 -20.96 1.67 26.66
CA VAL A 16 -20.49 1.60 25.26
C VAL A 16 -21.13 0.39 24.59
N LYS A 17 -22.22 0.61 23.84
CA LYS A 17 -22.92 -0.43 23.09
C LYS A 17 -22.28 -0.65 21.71
N VAL A 18 -21.27 -1.52 21.63
CA VAL A 18 -20.99 -2.28 20.40
C VAL A 18 -20.73 -3.74 20.77
N ALA A 19 -21.81 -4.51 20.85
CA ALA A 19 -21.75 -5.97 20.96
C ALA A 19 -21.53 -6.57 19.57
N SER A 20 -20.46 -7.35 19.42
CA SER A 20 -20.27 -8.56 18.57
C SER A 20 -20.84 -8.69 17.13
N SER A 21 -21.46 -7.67 16.53
CA SER A 21 -21.97 -7.75 15.15
C SER A 21 -21.88 -6.41 14.43
N SER A 22 -20.71 -6.10 13.87
CA SER A 22 -20.60 -5.04 12.87
C SER A 22 -21.41 -5.41 11.63
N SER A 23 -22.23 -4.47 11.16
CA SER A 23 -23.02 -4.58 9.92
C SER A 23 -22.10 -4.71 8.70
N VAL A 24 -20.98 -3.98 8.71
CA VAL A 24 -19.94 -4.04 7.70
C VAL A 24 -19.30 -5.43 7.67
N GLU A 25 -18.86 -5.96 8.81
CA GLU A 25 -18.23 -7.30 8.91
C GLU A 25 -19.19 -8.40 8.49
N LYS A 26 -20.47 -8.31 8.87
CA LYS A 26 -21.50 -9.23 8.42
C LYS A 26 -21.68 -9.18 6.90
N ALA A 27 -21.80 -7.99 6.33
CA ALA A 27 -21.93 -7.81 4.88
C ALA A 27 -20.70 -8.30 4.08
N LEU A 28 -19.52 -8.36 4.69
CA LEU A 28 -18.35 -9.02 4.10
C LEU A 28 -18.51 -10.53 4.07
N LEU A 29 -18.92 -11.16 5.18
CA LEU A 29 -19.14 -12.61 5.25
C LEU A 29 -20.27 -13.05 4.32
N ASP A 30 -21.38 -12.31 4.29
CA ASP A 30 -22.54 -12.60 3.43
C ASP A 30 -22.18 -12.53 1.92
N LYS A 31 -21.16 -11.75 1.54
CA LYS A 31 -20.61 -11.66 0.18
C LYS A 31 -19.42 -12.60 -0.06
N SER A 32 -18.88 -13.23 0.99
CA SER A 32 -17.67 -14.03 0.92
C SER A 32 -17.96 -15.49 0.59
N ILE A 33 -16.95 -16.19 0.07
CA ILE A 33 -16.95 -17.65 0.04
C ILE A 33 -16.68 -18.27 1.42
N TYR A 34 -16.25 -17.48 2.41
CA TYR A 34 -15.98 -17.97 3.76
C TYR A 34 -17.17 -17.67 4.70
N THR A 35 -17.75 -18.72 5.28
CA THR A 35 -18.93 -18.64 6.17
C THR A 35 -18.62 -18.20 7.61
N LYS A 36 -17.34 -18.10 7.97
CA LYS A 36 -16.87 -17.66 9.30
C LYS A 36 -15.76 -16.62 9.16
N ASP A 37 -15.72 -15.70 10.12
CA ASP A 37 -14.60 -14.79 10.33
C ASP A 37 -13.40 -15.50 10.97
N MET A 38 -13.59 -16.58 11.73
CA MET A 38 -12.51 -17.40 12.28
C MET A 38 -12.83 -18.90 12.23
N TYR A 39 -11.87 -19.71 11.76
CA TYR A 39 -11.94 -21.18 11.78
C TYR A 39 -10.97 -21.79 12.80
N SER A 40 -11.43 -21.88 14.05
CA SER A 40 -10.69 -22.57 15.11
C SER A 40 -10.67 -24.10 14.92
N PRO A 41 -9.63 -24.82 15.39
CA PRO A 41 -8.49 -24.32 16.15
C PRO A 41 -7.33 -23.75 15.29
N MET A 42 -7.42 -23.87 13.96
CA MET A 42 -6.34 -23.47 13.04
C MET A 42 -6.11 -21.96 13.03
N GLU A 43 -7.19 -21.17 13.01
CA GLU A 43 -7.14 -19.71 13.10
C GLU A 43 -7.38 -19.24 14.54
N LYS A 44 -6.54 -18.30 14.99
CA LYS A 44 -6.49 -17.73 16.35
C LYS A 44 -6.79 -16.22 16.37
N THR A 45 -7.08 -15.64 15.21
CA THR A 45 -7.48 -14.24 15.03
C THR A 45 -8.56 -14.16 13.95
N ARG A 46 -9.60 -13.34 14.16
CA ARG A 46 -10.66 -13.08 13.17
C ARG A 46 -10.05 -12.52 11.88
N THR A 47 -10.55 -12.94 10.72
CA THR A 47 -9.96 -12.65 9.41
C THR A 47 -11.06 -12.45 8.35
N PHE A 48 -11.01 -11.31 7.67
CA PHE A 48 -11.86 -10.95 6.53
C PHE A 48 -11.01 -10.83 5.27
N ILE A 49 -11.45 -11.45 4.18
CA ILE A 49 -10.72 -11.52 2.91
C ILE A 49 -11.49 -10.76 1.83
N VAL A 50 -10.79 -9.91 1.08
CA VAL A 50 -11.33 -9.11 -0.02
C VAL A 50 -10.54 -9.32 -1.32
N ASP A 51 -11.17 -9.04 -2.46
CA ASP A 51 -10.59 -9.35 -3.77
C ASP A 51 -9.43 -8.44 -4.18
N SER A 52 -9.43 -7.17 -3.76
CA SER A 52 -8.46 -6.17 -4.23
C SER A 52 -8.04 -5.15 -3.17
N PHE A 53 -6.88 -4.52 -3.37
CA PHE A 53 -6.36 -3.49 -2.48
C PHE A 53 -7.22 -2.21 -2.42
N PRO A 54 -7.82 -1.71 -3.53
CA PRO A 54 -8.81 -0.63 -3.45
C PRO A 54 -10.06 -1.01 -2.67
N LEU A 55 -10.54 -2.25 -2.77
CA LEU A 55 -11.68 -2.74 -2.01
C LEU A 55 -11.35 -2.87 -0.51
N LEU A 56 -10.12 -3.31 -0.17
CA LEU A 56 -9.64 -3.31 1.22
C LEU A 56 -9.75 -1.93 1.85
N GLY A 57 -9.29 -0.87 1.16
CA GLY A 57 -9.45 0.50 1.63
C GLY A 57 -10.91 0.92 1.81
N LYS A 58 -11.79 0.57 0.85
CA LYS A 58 -13.23 0.88 0.91
C LYS A 58 -13.92 0.25 2.11
N VAL A 59 -13.64 -1.03 2.34
CA VAL A 59 -14.22 -1.82 3.43
C VAL A 59 -13.78 -1.30 4.80
N VAL A 60 -12.49 -1.02 4.96
CA VAL A 60 -11.93 -0.46 6.20
C VAL A 60 -12.48 0.95 6.45
N ALA A 61 -12.69 1.76 5.40
CA ALA A 61 -13.33 3.06 5.52
C ALA A 61 -14.78 2.95 6.03
N TYR A 62 -15.58 2.02 5.51
CA TYR A 62 -16.93 1.77 6.03
C TYR A 62 -16.91 1.27 7.48
N ARG A 63 -16.00 0.36 7.84
CA ARG A 63 -15.87 -0.13 9.22
C ARG A 63 -15.46 0.98 10.21
N PHE A 64 -14.58 1.88 9.79
CA PHE A 64 -14.22 3.06 10.57
C PHE A 64 -15.40 4.03 10.71
N ILE A 65 -16.12 4.33 9.63
CA ILE A 65 -17.29 5.22 9.65
C ILE A 65 -18.40 4.67 10.56
N GLU A 66 -18.70 3.38 10.48
CA GLU A 66 -19.63 2.70 11.40
C GLU A 66 -19.22 2.92 12.87
N TRP A 67 -17.93 2.77 13.18
CA TRP A 67 -17.41 3.03 14.53
C TRP A 67 -17.51 4.51 14.93
N VAL A 68 -17.19 5.46 14.04
CA VAL A 68 -17.27 6.91 14.30
C VAL A 68 -18.71 7.36 14.57
N ILE A 69 -19.69 6.81 13.86
CA ILE A 69 -21.12 7.09 14.10
C ILE A 69 -21.55 6.61 15.49
N ALA A 70 -21.07 5.44 15.92
CA ALA A 70 -21.33 4.90 17.25
C ALA A 70 -20.53 5.60 18.37
N ASN A 71 -19.37 6.18 18.05
CA ASN A 71 -18.41 6.76 19.00
C ASN A 71 -17.99 8.19 18.56
N PRO A 72 -18.90 9.17 18.51
CA PRO A 72 -18.65 10.48 17.91
C PRO A 72 -17.59 11.32 18.65
N GLU A 73 -17.24 10.97 19.90
CA GLU A 73 -16.16 11.61 20.67
C GLU A 73 -15.05 10.59 21.06
N GLY A 74 -14.98 9.46 20.37
CA GLY A 74 -14.06 8.37 20.68
C GLY A 74 -12.60 8.69 20.34
N VAL A 75 -11.70 7.84 20.87
CA VAL A 75 -10.26 7.88 20.62
C VAL A 75 -9.89 6.93 19.48
N CYS A 76 -9.26 7.43 18.41
CA CYS A 76 -8.78 6.61 17.30
C CYS A 76 -7.29 6.81 17.01
N ALA A 77 -6.63 5.74 16.55
CA ALA A 77 -5.26 5.76 16.07
C ALA A 77 -5.21 5.16 14.65
N LEU A 78 -4.70 5.94 13.69
CA LEU A 78 -4.68 5.58 12.26
C LEU A 78 -3.23 5.58 11.72
N PRO A 79 -2.90 4.75 10.73
CA PRO A 79 -1.51 4.52 10.34
C PRO A 79 -1.02 5.48 9.26
N THR A 80 0.30 5.54 9.10
CA THR A 80 0.98 6.33 8.06
C THR A 80 1.42 5.47 6.87
N GLY A 81 2.03 6.09 5.86
CA GLY A 81 2.62 5.41 4.71
C GLY A 81 1.65 5.11 3.55
N LYS A 82 2.01 4.13 2.71
CA LYS A 82 1.33 3.83 1.44
C LYS A 82 0.11 2.90 1.61
N THR A 83 0.17 1.95 2.55
CA THR A 83 -0.90 0.97 2.79
C THR A 83 -2.28 1.58 3.09
N PRO A 84 -2.43 2.65 3.90
CA PRO A 84 -3.74 3.29 4.16
C PRO A 84 -4.23 4.24 3.05
N GLU A 85 -3.51 4.43 1.94
CA GLU A 85 -3.86 5.43 0.92
C GLU A 85 -5.29 5.29 0.40
N TYR A 86 -5.72 4.06 0.06
CA TYR A 86 -7.10 3.80 -0.36
C TYR A 86 -8.11 3.97 0.78
N PHE A 87 -7.75 3.66 2.03
CA PHE A 87 -8.61 3.92 3.18
C PHE A 87 -8.89 5.42 3.36
N ILE A 88 -7.84 6.26 3.25
CA ILE A 88 -7.97 7.72 3.32
C ILE A 88 -8.87 8.22 2.18
N LYS A 89 -8.55 7.87 0.92
CA LYS A 89 -9.31 8.27 -0.27
C LYS A 89 -10.78 7.85 -0.21
N TRP A 90 -11.07 6.62 0.22
CA TRP A 90 -12.45 6.16 0.38
C TRP A 90 -13.16 6.86 1.54
N THR A 91 -12.50 7.08 2.68
CA THR A 91 -13.11 7.80 3.81
C THR A 91 -13.47 9.23 3.39
N GLN A 92 -12.55 9.95 2.73
CA GLN A 92 -12.81 11.28 2.16
C GLN A 92 -14.02 11.27 1.22
N ARG A 93 -14.05 10.32 0.27
CA ARG A 93 -15.12 10.20 -0.73
C ARG A 93 -16.47 9.89 -0.09
N ILE A 94 -16.55 8.88 0.79
CA ILE A 94 -17.80 8.49 1.46
C ILE A 94 -18.35 9.67 2.27
N VAL A 95 -17.47 10.44 2.93
CA VAL A 95 -17.86 11.60 3.73
C VAL A 95 -18.31 12.76 2.85
N SER A 96 -17.63 13.07 1.74
CA SER A 96 -17.99 14.19 0.85
C SER A 96 -19.23 13.91 0.02
N GLU A 97 -19.35 12.69 -0.52
CA GLU A 97 -20.45 12.23 -1.38
C GLU A 97 -21.61 11.58 -0.57
N TRP A 98 -21.68 11.79 0.76
CA TRP A 98 -22.58 11.10 1.71
C TRP A 98 -24.05 11.01 1.27
N ASP A 99 -24.56 12.04 0.60
CA ASP A 99 -25.96 12.14 0.17
C ASP A 99 -26.21 11.78 -1.30
N THR A 100 -25.16 11.41 -2.04
CA THR A 100 -25.29 10.92 -3.42
C THR A 100 -25.97 9.55 -3.46
N PRO A 101 -26.70 9.21 -4.55
CA PRO A 101 -27.27 7.88 -4.72
C PRO A 101 -26.22 6.76 -4.60
N ALA A 102 -25.05 6.93 -5.22
CA ALA A 102 -23.97 5.93 -5.21
C ALA A 102 -23.48 5.58 -3.80
N ILE A 103 -23.23 6.58 -2.95
CA ILE A 103 -22.83 6.32 -1.55
C ILE A 103 -24.01 5.79 -0.73
N ARG A 104 -25.25 6.26 -0.97
CA ARG A 104 -26.44 5.72 -0.30
C ARG A 104 -26.66 4.23 -0.57
N ASP A 105 -26.42 3.78 -1.79
CA ASP A 105 -26.51 2.38 -2.18
C ASP A 105 -25.33 1.55 -1.63
N ASP A 106 -24.09 2.08 -1.66
CA ASP A 106 -22.94 1.45 -1.00
C ASP A 106 -23.17 1.28 0.52
N ARG A 107 -23.68 2.30 1.20
CA ARG A 107 -23.98 2.23 2.64
C ARG A 107 -25.02 1.15 2.93
N ARG A 108 -26.09 1.07 2.13
CA ARG A 108 -27.09 -0.02 2.22
C ARG A 108 -26.44 -1.38 2.02
N MET A 109 -25.50 -1.49 1.07
CA MET A 109 -24.70 -2.70 0.82
C MET A 109 -23.80 -3.15 1.99
N TYR A 110 -23.56 -2.30 2.98
CA TYR A 110 -22.82 -2.60 4.21
C TYR A 110 -23.70 -2.53 5.48
N GLY A 111 -25.04 -2.52 5.33
CA GLY A 111 -25.98 -2.49 6.46
C GLY A 111 -26.06 -1.15 7.21
N MET A 112 -25.63 -0.06 6.58
CA MET A 112 -25.75 1.31 7.08
C MET A 112 -26.91 2.04 6.37
N ASP A 113 -28.13 1.54 6.53
CA ASP A 113 -29.34 2.10 5.90
C ASP A 113 -30.10 3.11 6.79
N GLY A 114 -31.13 3.75 6.23
CA GLY A 114 -31.94 4.76 6.94
C GLY A 114 -31.27 6.12 7.15
N SER A 115 -31.80 6.89 8.10
CA SER A 115 -31.42 8.28 8.41
C SER A 115 -30.19 8.38 9.31
N ILE A 116 -29.10 7.72 8.92
CA ILE A 116 -27.82 7.78 9.64
C ILE A 116 -27.16 9.16 9.44
N PRO A 117 -26.73 9.85 10.52
CA PRO A 117 -26.08 11.15 10.40
C PRO A 117 -24.74 11.02 9.66
N ARG A 118 -24.36 12.08 8.92
CA ARG A 118 -23.04 12.17 8.31
C ARG A 118 -21.96 12.09 9.41
N PRO A 119 -20.98 11.18 9.30
CA PRO A 119 -19.90 11.08 10.29
C PRO A 119 -19.13 12.40 10.36
N ARG A 120 -18.69 12.77 11.57
CA ARG A 120 -17.81 13.92 11.77
C ARG A 120 -16.60 13.52 12.58
N PHE A 121 -15.46 14.12 12.27
CA PHE A 121 -14.16 13.82 12.90
C PHE A 121 -13.68 14.96 13.83
N ASP A 122 -14.38 16.09 13.85
CA ASP A 122 -14.05 17.28 14.65
C ASP A 122 -14.06 17.04 16.18
N LYS A 123 -14.82 16.03 16.61
CA LYS A 123 -14.98 15.63 18.02
C LYS A 123 -14.12 14.44 18.43
N LEU A 124 -13.54 13.69 17.50
CA LEU A 124 -12.71 12.54 17.82
C LEU A 124 -11.38 12.98 18.42
N TRP A 125 -10.81 12.13 19.28
CA TRP A 125 -9.41 12.23 19.67
C TRP A 125 -8.54 11.41 18.73
N PHE A 126 -7.55 12.05 18.09
CA PHE A 126 -6.56 11.37 17.27
C PHE A 126 -5.30 11.07 18.08
N VAL A 127 -4.82 9.83 18.04
CA VAL A 127 -3.56 9.40 18.65
C VAL A 127 -2.58 9.02 17.55
N MET A 128 -1.46 9.74 17.48
CA MET A 128 -0.37 9.42 16.57
C MET A 128 0.38 8.16 17.06
N LEU A 129 0.64 7.22 16.14
CA LEU A 129 1.24 5.91 16.44
C LEU A 129 2.71 6.01 16.79
N ASP A 130 3.47 6.68 15.93
CA ASP A 130 4.93 6.66 15.92
C ASP A 130 5.52 7.89 15.21
N GLU A 131 6.79 8.17 15.47
CA GLU A 131 7.63 9.13 14.75
C GLU A 131 9.10 8.69 14.81
N PHE A 132 9.88 8.98 13.77
CA PHE A 132 11.32 8.77 13.80
C PHE A 132 12.01 9.77 14.74
N TYR A 133 13.09 9.37 15.41
CA TYR A 133 13.85 10.27 16.29
C TYR A 133 15.37 10.09 16.11
N PRO A 134 16.13 11.17 15.89
CA PRO A 134 15.68 12.55 15.67
C PRO A 134 15.09 12.77 14.27
N ILE A 135 14.06 13.60 14.14
CA ILE A 135 13.54 14.13 12.87
C ILE A 135 12.97 15.53 13.07
N ASN A 136 13.01 16.38 12.04
CA ASN A 136 12.28 17.65 12.03
C ASN A 136 10.80 17.36 11.68
N PRO A 137 9.82 17.78 12.50
CA PRO A 137 8.38 17.54 12.26
C PRO A 137 7.80 18.22 11.01
N GLU A 138 8.48 19.23 10.45
CA GLU A 138 8.10 19.89 9.20
C GLU A 138 8.67 19.19 7.96
N HIS A 139 9.58 18.22 8.15
CA HIS A 139 10.13 17.45 7.05
C HIS A 139 9.04 16.60 6.37
N HIS A 140 8.98 16.60 5.05
CA HIS A 140 7.94 15.88 4.29
C HIS A 140 7.81 14.37 4.60
N ASN A 141 8.88 13.74 5.10
CA ASN A 141 8.89 12.33 5.51
C ASN A 141 8.68 12.11 7.03
N SER A 142 8.38 13.16 7.79
CA SER A 142 7.89 13.04 9.18
C SER A 142 6.46 12.49 9.17
N PHE A 143 6.16 11.64 10.14
CA PHE A 143 4.82 11.11 10.33
C PHE A 143 3.86 12.18 10.89
N LYS A 144 4.33 13.16 11.65
CA LYS A 144 3.55 14.37 12.00
C LYS A 144 3.18 15.18 10.75
N TYR A 145 4.08 15.35 9.77
CA TYR A 145 3.75 15.99 8.50
C TYR A 145 2.68 15.21 7.72
N TYR A 146 2.79 13.87 7.67
CA TYR A 146 1.77 13.01 7.06
C TYR A 146 0.41 13.18 7.74
N VAL A 147 0.33 13.02 9.07
CA VAL A 147 -0.91 13.11 9.85
C VAL A 147 -1.57 14.48 9.66
N SER A 148 -0.78 15.56 9.74
CA SER A 148 -1.28 16.94 9.61
C SER A 148 -1.94 17.20 8.26
N ASN A 149 -1.44 16.62 7.17
CA ASN A 149 -1.98 16.84 5.82
C ASN A 149 -3.09 15.84 5.46
N TYR A 150 -2.90 14.55 5.69
CA TYR A 150 -3.86 13.52 5.25
C TYR A 150 -5.03 13.29 6.21
N TYR A 151 -4.82 13.41 7.53
CA TYR A 151 -5.88 13.21 8.52
C TYR A 151 -6.45 14.53 9.02
N ILE A 152 -5.62 15.46 9.51
CA ILE A 152 -6.12 16.70 10.10
C ILE A 152 -6.79 17.59 9.04
N LYS A 153 -6.03 18.05 8.02
CA LYS A 153 -6.62 18.79 6.89
C LYS A 153 -7.51 17.90 6.01
N GLY A 154 -7.08 16.67 5.73
CA GLY A 154 -7.73 15.79 4.76
C GLY A 154 -9.05 15.16 5.20
N LEU A 155 -9.29 14.96 6.51
CA LEU A 155 -10.57 14.46 7.04
C LEU A 155 -11.29 15.46 7.97
N GLY A 156 -10.62 16.52 8.44
CA GLY A 156 -11.24 17.53 9.30
C GLY A 156 -11.29 17.15 10.78
N PHE A 157 -10.24 16.48 11.28
CA PHE A 157 -10.02 16.35 12.74
C PHE A 157 -9.67 17.71 13.36
N ASN A 158 -10.07 17.95 14.61
CA ASN A 158 -9.64 19.13 15.35
C ASN A 158 -8.16 18.97 15.80
N PRO A 159 -7.23 19.89 15.42
CA PRO A 159 -5.85 19.87 15.90
C PRO A 159 -5.70 19.84 17.42
N GLU A 160 -6.60 20.49 18.18
CA GLU A 160 -6.58 20.51 19.64
C GLU A 160 -6.93 19.15 20.27
N ARG A 161 -7.61 18.27 19.51
CA ARG A 161 -7.90 16.88 19.88
C ARG A 161 -6.93 15.89 19.25
N CYS A 162 -5.75 16.34 18.80
CA CYS A 162 -4.71 15.48 18.26
C CYS A 162 -3.52 15.37 19.22
N LEU A 163 -3.27 14.16 19.72
CA LEU A 163 -2.03 13.84 20.41
C LEU A 163 -0.94 13.58 19.36
N PHE A 164 -0.09 14.59 19.13
CA PHE A 164 1.08 14.49 18.27
C PHE A 164 2.30 13.95 19.03
N ILE A 165 3.13 13.17 18.34
CA ILE A 165 4.50 12.88 18.76
C ILE A 165 5.39 13.97 18.16
N ASP A 166 5.72 14.97 18.98
CA ASP A 166 6.64 16.05 18.62
C ASP A 166 7.70 16.20 19.71
N LEU A 167 8.95 15.97 19.31
CA LEU A 167 10.12 15.97 20.16
C LEU A 167 11.15 17.03 19.72
N SER A 168 10.79 17.88 18.74
CA SER A 168 11.70 18.83 18.10
C SER A 168 12.34 19.82 19.06
N ASN A 169 11.59 20.22 20.09
CA ASN A 169 12.00 21.17 21.12
C ASN A 169 12.17 20.52 22.50
N LEU A 170 12.05 19.18 22.61
CA LEU A 170 12.07 18.53 23.91
C LEU A 170 13.48 18.61 24.50
N GLY A 171 13.60 19.23 25.67
CA GLY A 171 14.82 19.22 26.47
C GLY A 171 16.00 20.04 25.94
N LEU A 172 15.86 20.73 24.80
CA LEU A 172 16.91 21.55 24.21
C LEU A 172 17.21 22.81 25.05
N ARG A 173 18.48 23.23 25.06
CA ARG A 173 18.94 24.48 25.67
C ARG A 173 18.70 25.65 24.70
N PRO A 174 18.70 26.91 25.18
CA PRO A 174 18.66 28.06 24.29
C PRO A 174 19.80 28.00 23.25
N HIS A 175 19.44 28.13 21.97
CA HIS A 175 20.33 28.02 20.79
C HIS A 175 20.94 26.63 20.51
N GLU A 176 20.58 25.58 21.24
CA GLU A 176 20.97 24.21 20.93
C GLU A 176 19.93 23.57 20.00
N THR A 177 20.38 22.81 19.01
CA THR A 177 19.56 22.08 18.03
C THR A 177 19.64 20.57 18.26
N LEU A 178 18.77 19.80 17.58
CA LEU A 178 18.91 18.34 17.58
C LEU A 178 20.22 17.87 16.93
N ASP A 179 20.76 18.62 15.95
CA ASP A 179 22.00 18.26 15.26
C ASP A 179 23.25 18.50 16.13
N ASP A 180 23.20 19.43 17.11
CA ASP A 180 24.26 19.60 18.11
C ASP A 180 24.37 18.41 19.07
N ILE A 181 23.25 17.69 19.29
CA ILE A 181 23.17 16.51 20.16
C ILE A 181 23.39 15.22 19.35
N TRP A 182 22.97 15.18 18.09
CA TRP A 182 23.02 14.03 17.20
C TRP A 182 23.77 14.34 15.87
N PRO A 183 25.04 14.82 15.93
CA PRO A 183 25.76 15.32 14.76
C PRO A 183 25.96 14.24 13.68
N ASP A 184 25.97 14.66 12.41
CA ASP A 184 26.24 13.82 11.22
C ASP A 184 25.37 12.56 11.05
N GLY A 185 24.19 12.51 11.69
CA GLY A 185 23.42 11.28 11.79
C GLY A 185 24.18 10.21 12.56
N THR A 186 24.81 10.60 13.67
CA THR A 186 25.39 9.66 14.64
C THR A 186 24.34 8.67 15.11
N PHE A 187 24.77 7.43 15.29
CA PHE A 187 23.92 6.35 15.76
C PHE A 187 23.35 6.67 17.14
N LEU A 188 22.02 6.74 17.25
CA LEU A 188 21.34 6.93 18.53
C LEU A 188 21.52 5.67 19.39
N ASP A 189 22.52 5.71 20.27
CA ASP A 189 22.90 4.60 21.14
C ASP A 189 22.02 4.50 22.38
N LEU A 190 20.99 3.66 22.33
CA LEU A 190 20.13 3.37 23.48
C LEU A 190 20.85 2.64 24.64
N SER A 191 22.08 2.15 24.46
CA SER A 191 22.85 1.58 25.58
C SER A 191 23.25 2.65 26.60
N LEU A 192 23.26 3.93 26.22
CA LEU A 192 23.41 5.08 27.11
C LEU A 192 22.35 5.14 28.22
N ARG A 193 21.23 4.39 28.14
CA ARG A 193 20.31 4.23 29.28
C ARG A 193 20.96 3.53 30.47
N LEU A 194 21.90 2.61 30.22
CA LEU A 194 22.48 1.69 31.20
C LEU A 194 23.96 1.95 31.47
N ARG A 195 24.75 2.30 30.45
CA ARG A 195 26.19 2.52 30.59
C ARG A 195 26.53 3.95 31.04
N THR A 196 27.68 4.10 31.67
CA THR A 196 28.28 5.41 31.96
C THR A 196 28.68 6.11 30.65
N PRO A 197 28.39 7.42 30.48
CA PRO A 197 28.87 8.19 29.35
C PRO A 197 30.37 8.51 29.50
N ASN A 198 31.11 8.42 28.39
CA ASN A 198 32.56 8.63 28.32
C ASN A 198 32.95 10.03 27.85
N THR A 199 32.03 10.78 27.23
CA THR A 199 32.28 12.12 26.67
C THR A 199 31.21 13.12 27.13
N PRO A 200 31.49 14.44 27.12
CA PRO A 200 30.47 15.45 27.40
C PRO A 200 29.25 15.39 26.46
N LEU A 201 29.44 14.95 25.22
CA LEU A 201 28.35 14.72 24.27
C LEU A 201 27.50 13.51 24.69
N GLU A 202 28.11 12.40 25.10
CA GLU A 202 27.37 11.23 25.60
C GLU A 202 26.60 11.56 26.89
N VAL A 203 27.12 12.43 27.76
CA VAL A 203 26.36 12.95 28.93
C VAL A 203 25.10 13.68 28.47
N ARG A 204 25.21 14.52 27.42
CA ARG A 204 24.07 15.27 26.87
C ARG A 204 23.05 14.36 26.18
N GLN A 205 23.53 13.38 25.40
CA GLN A 205 22.71 12.38 24.73
C GLN A 205 21.97 11.47 25.73
N GLN A 206 22.64 11.04 26.81
CA GLN A 206 22.03 10.26 27.88
C GLN A 206 20.92 11.04 28.59
N ASP A 207 21.14 12.32 28.90
CA ASP A 207 20.11 13.20 29.46
C ASP A 207 18.91 13.33 28.49
N MET A 208 19.18 13.57 27.20
CA MET A 208 18.14 13.68 26.18
C MET A 208 17.28 12.39 26.06
N ILE A 209 17.91 11.21 26.05
CA ILE A 209 17.20 9.92 26.03
C ILE A 209 16.26 9.79 27.24
N ARG A 210 16.71 10.16 28.45
CA ARG A 210 15.87 10.14 29.66
C ARG A 210 14.69 11.10 29.58
N GLN A 211 14.89 12.29 28.98
CA GLN A 211 13.80 13.24 28.75
C GLN A 211 12.77 12.69 27.74
N VAL A 212 13.21 12.05 26.66
CA VAL A 212 12.31 11.35 25.71
C VAL A 212 11.56 10.21 26.39
N ASP A 213 12.21 9.42 27.24
CA ASP A 213 11.55 8.34 28.00
C ASP A 213 10.48 8.89 28.98
N GLN A 214 10.76 10.00 29.65
CA GLN A 214 9.80 10.70 30.51
C GLN A 214 8.62 11.29 29.70
N TRP A 215 8.87 11.81 28.50
CA TRP A 215 7.84 12.26 27.57
C TRP A 215 6.95 11.09 27.10
N CYS A 216 7.54 9.93 26.79
CA CYS A 216 6.80 8.73 26.40
C CYS A 216 5.82 8.29 27.50
N LEU A 217 6.24 8.36 28.77
CA LEU A 217 5.37 8.07 29.93
C LEU A 217 4.21 9.07 30.03
N GLN A 218 4.45 10.36 29.78
CA GLN A 218 3.39 11.38 29.80
C GLN A 218 2.40 11.20 28.63
N TYR A 219 2.88 10.81 27.45
CA TYR A 219 2.06 10.52 26.28
C TYR A 219 1.17 9.29 26.52
N GLU A 220 1.75 8.22 27.07
CA GLU A 220 1.02 7.02 27.52
C GLU A 220 -0.09 7.37 28.53
N SER A 221 0.20 8.21 29.53
CA SER A 221 -0.79 8.65 30.53
C SER A 221 -1.96 9.38 29.88
N LYS A 222 -1.70 10.34 28.97
CA LYS A 222 -2.77 11.06 28.24
C LYS A 222 -3.68 10.11 27.46
N ILE A 223 -3.13 9.10 26.79
CA ILE A 223 -3.94 8.09 26.08
C ILE A 223 -4.86 7.34 27.04
N ARG A 224 -4.37 6.99 28.23
CA ARG A 224 -5.15 6.27 29.26
C ARG A 224 -6.19 7.16 29.95
N GLU A 225 -5.88 8.43 30.19
CA GLU A 225 -6.81 9.43 30.71
C GLU A 225 -8.01 9.65 29.77
N LEU A 226 -7.80 9.50 28.45
CA LEU A 226 -8.87 9.50 27.45
C LEU A 226 -9.65 8.17 27.36
N GLY A 227 -9.39 7.20 28.24
CA GLY A 227 -10.02 5.87 28.25
C GLY A 227 -9.37 4.83 27.31
N GLY A 228 -8.23 5.17 26.70
CA GLY A 228 -7.53 4.31 25.74
C GLY A 228 -8.11 4.34 24.33
N ILE A 229 -7.36 3.80 23.37
CA ILE A 229 -7.73 3.77 21.95
C ILE A 229 -8.96 2.89 21.75
N GLY A 230 -10.06 3.46 21.22
CA GLY A 230 -11.29 2.74 20.91
C GLY A 230 -11.36 2.20 19.47
N PHE A 231 -10.60 2.78 18.54
CA PHE A 231 -10.38 2.27 17.19
C PHE A 231 -8.91 2.36 16.80
N PHE A 232 -8.33 1.22 16.45
CA PHE A 232 -6.96 1.13 15.97
C PHE A 232 -6.95 0.58 14.55
N LEU A 233 -6.26 1.25 13.64
CA LEU A 233 -5.94 0.74 12.32
C LEU A 233 -4.41 0.70 12.14
N GLY A 234 -3.88 -0.45 11.74
CA GLY A 234 -2.45 -0.64 11.49
C GLY A 234 -2.17 -1.58 10.32
N GLY A 235 -0.96 -1.50 9.76
CA GLY A 235 -0.45 -2.53 8.85
C GLY A 235 0.36 -3.60 9.60
N ILE A 236 0.68 -4.70 8.92
CA ILE A 236 1.65 -5.70 9.41
C ILE A 236 3.02 -5.55 8.74
N GLY A 237 4.07 -5.48 9.56
CA GLY A 237 5.48 -5.42 9.13
C GLY A 237 5.98 -6.68 8.43
N PRO A 238 7.18 -6.63 7.79
CA PRO A 238 7.82 -7.82 7.21
C PRO A 238 8.27 -8.84 8.28
N ASP A 239 8.41 -8.42 9.52
CA ASP A 239 8.78 -9.23 10.69
C ASP A 239 7.60 -9.48 11.66
N GLY A 240 6.38 -9.02 11.31
CA GLY A 240 5.18 -9.14 12.13
C GLY A 240 4.89 -7.94 13.03
N HIS A 241 5.63 -6.82 12.89
CA HIS A 241 5.39 -5.62 13.69
C HIS A 241 4.04 -4.94 13.46
N ILE A 242 3.59 -4.21 14.48
CA ILE A 242 2.49 -3.23 14.45
C ILE A 242 3.06 -1.93 15.02
N ALA A 243 2.86 -0.79 14.33
CA ALA A 243 3.69 0.41 14.55
C ALA A 243 5.19 0.03 14.50
N PHE A 244 6.09 0.66 15.28
CA PHE A 244 7.47 0.18 15.41
C PHE A 244 7.68 -0.86 16.54
N ASN A 245 6.66 -1.62 16.91
CA ASN A 245 6.81 -2.76 17.82
C ASN A 245 7.38 -3.96 17.05
N VAL A 246 8.69 -3.94 16.78
CA VAL A 246 9.44 -5.00 16.08
C VAL A 246 9.41 -6.34 16.80
N ARG A 247 9.73 -7.42 16.08
CA ARG A 247 9.92 -8.79 16.59
C ARG A 247 10.64 -8.81 17.95
N GLY A 248 10.05 -9.48 18.94
CA GLY A 248 10.57 -9.53 20.31
C GLY A 248 10.06 -8.42 21.24
N SER A 249 9.24 -7.48 20.74
CA SER A 249 8.55 -6.49 21.59
C SER A 249 7.53 -7.16 22.52
N ASP A 250 7.58 -6.80 23.80
CA ASP A 250 6.63 -7.28 24.81
C ASP A 250 5.18 -6.90 24.43
N HIS A 251 4.26 -7.86 24.51
CA HIS A 251 2.83 -7.67 24.16
C HIS A 251 2.10 -6.69 25.09
N ARG A 252 2.65 -6.39 26.27
CA ARG A 252 2.19 -5.36 27.23
C ARG A 252 3.07 -4.10 27.23
N SER A 253 3.97 -3.95 26.26
CA SER A 253 4.80 -2.76 26.12
C SER A 253 3.98 -1.48 26.09
N THR A 254 4.51 -0.41 26.67
CA THR A 254 3.96 0.95 26.60
C THR A 254 4.63 1.77 25.50
N THR A 255 4.16 2.99 25.32
CA THR A 255 4.86 4.03 24.54
C THR A 255 6.32 4.15 24.98
N ARG A 256 7.26 4.14 24.02
CA ARG A 256 8.72 4.19 24.27
C ARG A 256 9.52 4.65 23.07
N LEU A 257 10.75 5.11 23.30
CA LEU A 257 11.79 5.21 22.27
C LEU A 257 12.43 3.83 22.03
N ALA A 258 12.17 3.26 20.85
CA ALA A 258 12.56 1.91 20.44
C ALA A 258 13.60 1.93 19.29
N GLN A 259 14.45 0.90 19.26
CA GLN A 259 15.37 0.67 18.16
C GLN A 259 14.72 -0.18 17.06
N LEU A 260 15.01 0.17 15.81
CA LEU A 260 14.50 -0.53 14.63
C LEU A 260 15.40 -1.73 14.30
N ASN A 261 14.80 -2.87 13.94
CA ASN A 261 15.53 -4.02 13.38
C ASN A 261 15.87 -3.79 11.90
N TYR A 262 16.74 -4.64 11.35
CA TYR A 262 17.24 -4.51 9.98
C TYR A 262 16.12 -4.53 8.93
N GLU A 263 15.12 -5.39 9.11
CA GLU A 263 13.99 -5.55 8.20
C GLU A 263 13.14 -4.27 8.12
N THR A 264 12.91 -3.62 9.27
CA THR A 264 12.19 -2.33 9.35
C THR A 264 13.06 -1.19 8.82
N GLN A 265 14.36 -1.19 9.12
CA GLN A 265 15.31 -0.21 8.56
C GLN A 265 15.39 -0.30 7.04
N ALA A 266 15.40 -1.51 6.48
CA ALA A 266 15.39 -1.74 5.04
C ALA A 266 14.08 -1.25 4.39
N ALA A 267 12.93 -1.56 4.99
CA ALA A 267 11.62 -1.10 4.51
C ALA A 267 11.50 0.44 4.52
N ALA A 268 11.99 1.11 5.57
CA ALA A 268 11.97 2.57 5.68
C ALA A 268 13.08 3.28 4.88
N SER A 269 14.06 2.54 4.33
CA SER A 269 15.24 3.14 3.70
C SER A 269 14.94 3.99 2.47
N GLY A 270 13.91 3.63 1.69
CA GLY A 270 13.47 4.42 0.54
C GLY A 270 12.88 5.78 0.92
N ASP A 271 12.15 5.85 2.04
CA ASP A 271 11.45 7.06 2.48
C ASP A 271 12.34 7.98 3.33
N LEU A 272 13.51 7.51 3.81
CA LEU A 272 14.40 8.25 4.72
C LEU A 272 15.80 8.56 4.16
N GLY A 273 16.03 8.42 2.86
CA GLY A 273 17.32 8.76 2.23
C GLY A 273 18.41 7.69 2.39
N GLY A 274 18.02 6.42 2.50
CA GLY A 274 18.90 5.26 2.46
C GLY A 274 19.25 4.64 3.81
N ILE A 275 19.76 3.41 3.76
CA ILE A 275 19.94 2.56 4.96
C ILE A 275 20.85 3.17 6.04
N ARG A 276 21.83 4.01 5.67
CA ARG A 276 22.70 4.71 6.62
C ARG A 276 21.93 5.75 7.44
N ALA A 277 21.04 6.51 6.78
CA ALA A 277 20.22 7.52 7.44
C ALA A 277 19.16 6.91 8.37
N VAL A 278 18.62 5.72 8.06
CA VAL A 278 17.71 5.01 8.97
C VAL A 278 18.44 4.38 10.14
N LYS A 279 19.62 3.79 9.91
CA LYS A 279 20.46 3.21 10.98
C LYS A 279 20.88 4.22 12.03
N ALA A 280 20.99 5.49 11.68
CA ALA A 280 21.24 6.58 12.63
C ALA A 280 20.10 6.80 13.65
N LYS A 281 18.87 6.44 13.27
CA LYS A 281 17.64 6.84 13.98
C LYS A 281 17.06 5.70 14.81
N CYS A 282 16.35 6.08 15.86
CA CYS A 282 15.36 5.25 16.53
C CYS A 282 13.95 5.73 16.14
N ALA A 283 12.92 5.15 16.74
CA ALA A 283 11.56 5.67 16.64
C ALA A 283 10.88 5.70 18.00
N VAL A 284 10.10 6.75 18.27
CA VAL A 284 9.12 6.71 19.35
C VAL A 284 7.87 6.04 18.79
N THR A 285 7.31 5.09 19.54
CA THR A 285 6.14 4.31 19.14
C THR A 285 5.26 4.06 20.35
N ILE A 286 3.94 4.09 20.16
CA ILE A 286 3.01 3.50 21.13
C ILE A 286 3.28 2.00 21.25
N GLY A 287 3.01 1.44 22.42
CA GLY A 287 3.25 0.03 22.69
C GLY A 287 2.06 -0.88 22.39
N LEU A 288 2.31 -2.19 22.35
CA LEU A 288 1.25 -3.19 22.13
C LEU A 288 0.24 -3.22 23.30
N GLY A 289 0.71 -2.94 24.53
CA GLY A 289 -0.14 -2.73 25.70
C GLY A 289 -0.93 -1.43 25.63
N THR A 290 -0.40 -0.38 24.99
CA THR A 290 -1.13 0.87 24.74
C THR A 290 -2.31 0.65 23.79
N ILE A 291 -2.11 -0.11 22.72
CA ILE A 291 -3.13 -0.46 21.72
C ILE A 291 -4.25 -1.33 22.33
N THR A 292 -3.87 -2.26 23.21
CA THR A 292 -4.78 -3.25 23.83
C THR A 292 -5.36 -2.82 25.18
N TYR A 293 -5.04 -1.61 25.65
CA TYR A 293 -5.47 -1.12 26.97
C TYR A 293 -7.00 -1.02 27.12
N ASN A 294 -7.70 -0.57 26.08
CA ASN A 294 -9.16 -0.55 26.04
C ASN A 294 -9.67 -1.91 25.53
N PRO A 295 -10.35 -2.73 26.36
CA PRO A 295 -10.78 -4.07 25.97
C PRO A 295 -11.83 -4.08 24.85
N ASN A 296 -12.51 -2.95 24.60
CA ASN A 296 -13.50 -2.82 23.53
C ASN A 296 -12.90 -2.31 22.20
N CYS A 297 -11.59 -2.03 22.16
CA CYS A 297 -10.88 -1.50 21.00
C CYS A 297 -11.15 -2.31 19.73
N VAL A 298 -11.70 -1.67 18.69
CA VAL A 298 -11.81 -2.23 17.35
C VAL A 298 -10.43 -2.14 16.71
N CYS A 299 -9.70 -3.25 16.65
CA CYS A 299 -8.30 -3.28 16.21
C CYS A 299 -8.16 -4.01 14.87
N ILE A 300 -7.95 -3.24 13.80
CA ILE A 300 -7.91 -3.75 12.43
C ILE A 300 -6.47 -3.75 11.93
N ILE A 301 -5.99 -4.92 11.52
CA ILE A 301 -4.68 -5.08 10.87
C ILE A 301 -4.87 -5.35 9.38
N ILE A 302 -4.35 -4.45 8.53
CA ILE A 302 -4.47 -4.55 7.07
C ILE A 302 -3.21 -5.16 6.43
N ALA A 303 -3.41 -6.03 5.44
CA ALA A 303 -2.33 -6.58 4.63
C ALA A 303 -2.76 -6.84 3.18
N ALA A 304 -1.88 -6.52 2.23
CA ALA A 304 -2.15 -6.72 0.80
C ALA A 304 -0.93 -7.30 0.08
N GLY A 305 -1.20 -8.21 -0.87
CA GLY A 305 -0.21 -8.81 -1.76
C GLY A 305 0.47 -10.07 -1.21
N GLU A 306 0.95 -10.92 -2.12
CA GLU A 306 1.54 -12.22 -1.76
C GLU A 306 2.81 -12.11 -0.92
N ALA A 307 3.57 -11.02 -1.07
CA ALA A 307 4.77 -10.73 -0.26
C ALA A 307 4.48 -10.64 1.26
N LYS A 308 3.21 -10.47 1.66
CA LYS A 308 2.78 -10.49 3.07
C LYS A 308 2.19 -11.83 3.52
N ALA A 309 1.94 -12.78 2.62
CA ALA A 309 1.15 -13.99 2.90
C ALA A 309 1.75 -14.86 4.02
N SER A 310 3.07 -15.06 4.03
CA SER A 310 3.76 -15.84 5.08
C SER A 310 3.60 -15.20 6.46
N MET A 311 3.79 -13.88 6.57
CA MET A 311 3.69 -13.17 7.86
C MET A 311 2.24 -13.02 8.34
N VAL A 312 1.29 -12.88 7.42
CA VAL A 312 -0.16 -12.90 7.71
C VAL A 312 -0.59 -14.29 8.19
N ALA A 313 -0.13 -15.35 7.53
CA ALA A 313 -0.39 -16.73 7.92
C ALA A 313 0.17 -17.06 9.31
N ASP A 314 1.38 -16.60 9.62
CA ASP A 314 1.96 -16.68 10.96
C ASP A 314 1.08 -15.93 11.98
N GLY A 315 0.76 -14.66 11.71
CA GLY A 315 -0.06 -13.79 12.57
C GLY A 315 -1.45 -14.32 12.91
N ILE A 316 -2.04 -15.13 12.03
CA ILE A 316 -3.38 -15.70 12.19
C ILE A 316 -3.36 -17.12 12.77
N GLN A 317 -2.39 -17.98 12.39
CA GLN A 317 -2.43 -19.42 12.70
C GLN A 317 -1.47 -19.87 13.83
N LYS A 318 -0.32 -19.19 14.02
CA LYS A 318 0.67 -19.61 15.04
C LYS A 318 0.25 -19.23 16.46
N ASP A 319 0.71 -20.00 17.45
CA ASP A 319 0.46 -19.71 18.85
C ASP A 319 1.05 -18.37 19.32
N THR A 320 0.43 -17.79 20.34
CA THR A 320 0.81 -16.48 20.88
C THR A 320 2.26 -16.52 21.38
N ASN A 321 3.12 -15.67 20.82
CA ASN A 321 4.55 -15.68 21.06
C ASN A 321 5.11 -14.27 20.81
N VAL A 322 6.08 -13.84 21.62
CA VAL A 322 6.71 -12.50 21.54
C VAL A 322 7.46 -12.25 20.22
N MET A 323 7.83 -13.31 19.50
CA MET A 323 8.42 -13.23 18.16
C MET A 323 7.43 -12.70 17.10
N TYR A 324 6.14 -12.67 17.42
CA TYR A 324 5.08 -12.13 16.58
C TYR A 324 4.34 -11.02 17.34
N PRO A 325 4.78 -9.76 17.19
CA PRO A 325 4.13 -8.60 17.83
C PRO A 325 2.64 -8.51 17.54
N SER A 326 2.22 -8.90 16.33
CA SER A 326 0.83 -8.97 15.91
C SER A 326 -0.06 -9.88 16.75
N HIS A 327 0.49 -10.87 17.48
CA HIS A 327 -0.31 -11.74 18.35
C HIS A 327 -0.85 -11.03 19.60
N ALA A 328 -0.33 -9.85 19.95
CA ALA A 328 -0.80 -9.08 21.10
C ALA A 328 -2.28 -8.70 21.00
N ILE A 329 -2.78 -8.44 19.79
CA ILE A 329 -4.17 -7.98 19.57
C ILE A 329 -5.22 -9.03 19.93
N ARG A 330 -4.85 -10.31 20.06
CA ARG A 330 -5.77 -11.43 20.32
C ARG A 330 -6.49 -11.36 21.66
N VAL A 331 -6.06 -10.48 22.57
CA VAL A 331 -6.77 -10.19 23.83
C VAL A 331 -8.03 -9.34 23.61
N LEU A 332 -8.16 -8.70 22.44
CA LEU A 332 -9.31 -7.88 22.08
C LEU A 332 -10.34 -8.72 21.30
N PRO A 333 -11.61 -8.80 21.73
CA PRO A 333 -12.66 -9.53 21.02
C PRO A 333 -12.97 -8.91 19.64
N ASN A 334 -12.71 -7.61 19.49
CA ASN A 334 -12.94 -6.83 18.27
C ASN A 334 -11.67 -6.70 17.40
N ALA A 335 -10.62 -7.48 17.65
CA ALA A 335 -9.44 -7.52 16.77
C ALA A 335 -9.65 -8.42 15.55
N ALA A 336 -9.23 -7.95 14.38
CA ALA A 336 -9.34 -8.69 13.13
C ALA A 336 -8.29 -8.30 12.09
N PHE A 337 -7.90 -9.28 11.27
CA PHE A 337 -7.15 -9.07 10.03
C PHE A 337 -8.10 -8.79 8.86
N TYR A 338 -7.80 -7.76 8.09
CA TYR A 338 -8.52 -7.42 6.85
C TYR A 338 -7.50 -7.49 5.70
N ILE A 339 -7.63 -8.50 4.83
CA ILE A 339 -6.54 -8.89 3.92
C ILE A 339 -7.01 -9.12 2.49
N THR A 340 -6.13 -8.91 1.50
CA THR A 340 -6.44 -9.32 0.11
C THR A 340 -6.23 -10.82 -0.10
N ARG A 341 -6.88 -11.42 -1.11
CA ARG A 341 -6.68 -12.84 -1.49
C ARG A 341 -5.20 -13.26 -1.57
N GLY A 342 -4.35 -12.41 -2.16
CA GLY A 342 -2.90 -12.68 -2.25
C GLY A 342 -2.23 -12.80 -0.87
N ALA A 343 -2.64 -12.00 0.12
CA ALA A 343 -2.16 -12.11 1.50
C ALA A 343 -2.81 -13.29 2.26
N ALA A 344 -3.97 -13.78 1.83
CA ALA A 344 -4.62 -14.97 2.37
C ALA A 344 -4.05 -16.31 1.86
N LYS A 345 -3.19 -16.29 0.82
CA LYS A 345 -2.66 -17.46 0.08
C LYS A 345 -1.91 -18.51 0.93
N MET A 346 -1.63 -18.25 2.21
CA MET A 346 -1.00 -19.21 3.14
C MET A 346 -1.88 -19.57 4.36
N LEU A 347 -3.18 -19.25 4.33
CA LEU A 347 -4.16 -19.67 5.33
C LEU A 347 -4.71 -21.06 5.02
N THR A 348 -4.35 -22.05 5.83
CA THR A 348 -4.60 -23.48 5.57
C THR A 348 -6.08 -23.79 5.44
N GLN A 349 -6.91 -23.33 6.38
CA GLN A 349 -8.35 -23.60 6.35
C GLN A 349 -9.07 -22.85 5.23
N ARG A 350 -8.61 -21.64 4.88
CA ARG A 350 -9.18 -20.88 3.75
C ARG A 350 -8.90 -21.60 2.43
N LYS A 351 -7.67 -22.12 2.23
CA LYS A 351 -7.35 -23.00 1.09
C LYS A 351 -8.23 -24.25 1.04
N ILE A 352 -8.46 -24.91 2.18
CA ILE A 352 -9.35 -26.08 2.25
C ILE A 352 -10.74 -25.70 1.73
N ILE A 353 -11.31 -24.59 2.21
CA ILE A 353 -12.62 -24.10 1.77
C ILE A 353 -12.62 -23.68 0.30
N ASP A 354 -11.54 -23.06 -0.19
CA ASP A 354 -11.39 -22.70 -1.60
C ASP A 354 -11.42 -23.95 -2.50
N VAL A 355 -10.67 -24.98 -2.12
CA VAL A 355 -10.64 -26.29 -2.82
C VAL A 355 -12.00 -26.98 -2.71
N GLU A 356 -12.57 -27.10 -1.51
CA GLU A 356 -13.90 -27.68 -1.22
C GLU A 356 -15.00 -27.01 -2.04
N ARG A 357 -15.03 -25.67 -2.13
CA ARG A 357 -16.10 -24.91 -2.83
C ARG A 357 -15.99 -24.87 -4.34
N LEU A 358 -15.00 -25.53 -4.93
CA LEU A 358 -15.03 -25.89 -6.36
C LEU A 358 -16.14 -26.91 -6.71
N GLU A 359 -17.14 -27.19 -5.84
CA GLU A 359 -18.33 -28.03 -6.10
C GLU A 359 -19.10 -27.68 -7.40
N LYS A 360 -18.90 -26.49 -7.96
CA LYS A 360 -19.49 -26.07 -9.25
C LYS A 360 -18.61 -26.37 -10.48
N ALA A 361 -17.36 -26.78 -10.27
CA ALA A 361 -16.46 -27.23 -11.32
C ALA A 361 -16.40 -28.77 -11.28
N PRO A 362 -16.56 -29.46 -12.43
CA PRO A 362 -16.67 -30.92 -12.43
C PRO A 362 -15.37 -31.66 -12.04
N ASN A 363 -14.22 -30.98 -12.05
CA ASN A 363 -12.91 -31.55 -11.72
C ASN A 363 -12.07 -30.56 -10.89
N VAL A 364 -11.15 -31.07 -10.05
CA VAL A 364 -10.07 -30.26 -9.46
C VAL A 364 -9.10 -29.82 -10.56
N ALA A 365 -8.62 -28.58 -10.53
CA ALA A 365 -7.64 -28.11 -11.52
C ALA A 365 -6.31 -28.86 -11.36
N ILE A 366 -5.68 -29.28 -12.46
CA ILE A 366 -4.45 -30.08 -12.43
C ILE A 366 -3.29 -29.35 -11.72
N GLU A 367 -3.27 -28.01 -11.76
CA GLU A 367 -2.36 -27.16 -10.99
C GLU A 367 -2.55 -27.31 -9.47
N ASP A 368 -3.78 -27.43 -8.98
CA ASP A 368 -4.06 -27.61 -7.56
C ASP A 368 -3.67 -29.01 -7.09
N ILE A 369 -3.94 -30.04 -7.90
CA ILE A 369 -3.49 -31.42 -7.64
C ILE A 369 -1.95 -31.47 -7.60
N GLU A 370 -1.27 -30.85 -8.58
CA GLU A 370 0.18 -30.74 -8.64
C GLU A 370 0.75 -30.04 -7.38
N ASN A 371 0.19 -28.88 -7.00
CA ASN A 371 0.63 -28.15 -5.81
C ASN A 371 0.43 -28.97 -4.52
N ILE A 372 -0.73 -29.62 -4.35
CA ILE A 372 -1.04 -30.39 -3.15
C ILE A 372 -0.11 -31.60 -3.03
N LEU A 373 0.07 -32.40 -4.09
CA LEU A 373 0.92 -33.59 -4.02
C LEU A 373 2.41 -33.24 -3.90
N VAL A 374 2.87 -32.13 -4.49
CA VAL A 374 4.24 -31.61 -4.27
C VAL A 374 4.42 -31.18 -2.81
N ASP A 375 3.48 -30.44 -2.23
CA ASP A 375 3.51 -30.05 -0.80
C ASP A 375 3.53 -31.27 0.13
N VAL A 376 2.81 -32.35 -0.21
CA VAL A 376 2.84 -33.64 0.51
C VAL A 376 4.23 -34.26 0.39
N ALA A 377 4.74 -34.47 -0.83
CA ALA A 377 6.04 -35.09 -1.10
C ALA A 377 7.21 -34.40 -0.38
N VAL A 378 7.21 -33.06 -0.39
CA VAL A 378 8.23 -32.26 0.31
C VAL A 378 8.15 -32.44 1.83
N LYS A 379 6.94 -32.46 2.40
CA LYS A 379 6.73 -32.64 3.85
C LYS A 379 6.99 -34.07 4.34
N SER A 380 6.66 -35.08 3.53
CA SER A 380 6.92 -36.49 3.85
C SER A 380 8.35 -36.93 3.51
N HIS A 381 9.16 -36.06 2.90
CA HIS A 381 10.50 -36.35 2.37
C HIS A 381 10.53 -37.57 1.43
N LYS A 382 9.53 -37.68 0.54
CA LYS A 382 9.38 -38.76 -0.45
C LYS A 382 9.39 -38.21 -1.88
N ARG A 383 9.65 -39.06 -2.88
CA ARG A 383 9.35 -38.71 -4.28
C ARG A 383 7.83 -38.76 -4.49
N LEU A 384 7.30 -38.01 -5.45
CA LEU A 384 5.87 -38.05 -5.81
C LEU A 384 5.38 -39.49 -6.09
N VAL A 385 6.18 -40.26 -6.84
CA VAL A 385 5.89 -41.68 -7.15
C VAL A 385 6.00 -42.64 -5.96
N ASP A 386 6.54 -42.19 -4.82
CA ASP A 386 6.63 -42.98 -3.58
C ASP A 386 5.55 -42.59 -2.54
N LEU A 387 4.63 -41.69 -2.90
CA LEU A 387 3.55 -41.27 -2.01
C LEU A 387 2.53 -42.38 -1.79
N SER A 388 2.26 -42.69 -0.53
CA SER A 388 1.17 -43.59 -0.12
C SER A 388 -0.09 -42.81 0.24
N ILE A 389 -1.23 -43.50 0.30
CA ILE A 389 -2.48 -42.94 0.82
C ILE A 389 -2.28 -42.28 2.18
N VAL A 390 -1.49 -42.89 3.07
CA VAL A 390 -1.21 -42.40 4.43
C VAL A 390 -0.45 -41.07 4.42
N ASP A 391 0.44 -40.84 3.45
CA ASP A 391 1.15 -39.56 3.34
C ASP A 391 0.19 -38.43 2.94
N VAL A 392 -0.75 -38.74 2.05
CA VAL A 392 -1.72 -37.78 1.50
C VAL A 392 -2.85 -37.50 2.51
N THR A 393 -3.41 -38.52 3.19
CA THR A 393 -4.43 -38.32 4.25
C THR A 393 -3.89 -37.58 5.47
N CYS A 394 -2.62 -37.80 5.84
CA CYS A 394 -1.97 -37.04 6.91
C CYS A 394 -1.84 -35.53 6.61
N HIS A 395 -2.02 -35.09 5.37
CA HIS A 395 -1.97 -33.68 5.00
C HIS A 395 -3.38 -33.08 4.87
N PRO A 396 -3.68 -31.93 5.49
CA PRO A 396 -5.03 -31.37 5.49
C PRO A 396 -5.64 -31.10 4.10
N LEU A 397 -4.83 -30.74 3.10
CA LEU A 397 -5.30 -30.57 1.72
C LEU A 397 -5.27 -31.88 0.92
N GLY A 398 -4.46 -32.86 1.35
CA GLY A 398 -4.40 -34.17 0.72
C GLY A 398 -5.64 -35.02 1.02
N GLN A 399 -6.17 -34.97 2.25
CA GLN A 399 -7.46 -35.60 2.56
C GLN A 399 -8.59 -35.04 1.68
N VAL A 400 -8.70 -33.71 1.57
CA VAL A 400 -9.70 -33.05 0.71
C VAL A 400 -9.53 -33.46 -0.76
N LEU A 401 -8.28 -33.61 -1.23
CA LEU A 401 -8.00 -34.10 -2.57
C LEU A 401 -8.46 -35.55 -2.77
N ILE A 402 -8.23 -36.44 -1.80
CA ILE A 402 -8.72 -37.83 -1.83
C ILE A 402 -10.25 -37.85 -1.92
N ASP A 403 -10.93 -37.13 -1.03
CA ASP A 403 -12.40 -37.05 -0.98
C ASP A 403 -12.99 -36.51 -2.30
N ARG A 404 -12.26 -35.58 -2.95
CA ARG A 404 -12.63 -35.00 -4.25
C ARG A 404 -12.37 -35.89 -5.45
N MET A 405 -11.29 -36.67 -5.42
CA MET A 405 -10.91 -37.57 -6.52
C MET A 405 -11.57 -38.95 -6.39
N GLY A 406 -12.14 -39.27 -5.23
CA GLY A 406 -12.82 -40.53 -4.95
C GLY A 406 -11.88 -41.72 -4.69
N TRP A 407 -10.60 -41.46 -4.37
CA TRP A 407 -9.59 -42.51 -4.21
C TRP A 407 -9.83 -43.35 -2.94
N GLY A 408 -10.19 -44.63 -3.11
CA GLY A 408 -10.32 -45.61 -2.03
C GLY A 408 -9.04 -46.41 -1.79
N GLU A 409 -8.99 -47.22 -0.71
CA GLU A 409 -7.83 -48.08 -0.42
C GLU A 409 -7.56 -49.13 -1.52
N ASP A 410 -8.59 -49.54 -2.27
CA ASP A 410 -8.48 -50.53 -3.35
C ASP A 410 -7.90 -49.96 -4.66
N ASP A 411 -7.98 -48.63 -4.88
CA ASP A 411 -7.44 -47.95 -6.08
C ASP A 411 -5.89 -47.97 -6.15
N PHE A 412 -5.24 -48.56 -5.16
CA PHE A 412 -3.78 -48.61 -5.04
C PHE A 412 -3.15 -49.85 -5.68
N HIS A 413 -3.96 -50.83 -6.08
CA HIS A 413 -3.49 -52.09 -6.67
C HIS A 413 -4.15 -52.47 -8.00
N ASP A 414 -5.25 -51.82 -8.39
CA ASP A 414 -5.87 -52.07 -9.69
C ASP A 414 -5.29 -51.15 -10.79
N ALA A 415 -4.75 -51.76 -11.84
CA ALA A 415 -4.29 -51.07 -13.05
C ALA A 415 -5.43 -50.78 -14.04
N CYS A 416 -6.67 -51.16 -13.72
CA CYS A 416 -7.84 -51.04 -14.58
C CYS A 416 -8.71 -49.80 -14.33
N ASN A 417 -8.46 -49.01 -13.26
CA ASN A 417 -9.06 -47.69 -13.07
C ASN A 417 -8.13 -46.61 -13.65
N ASP A 418 -8.63 -45.79 -14.59
CA ASP A 418 -7.82 -44.81 -15.33
C ASP A 418 -7.17 -43.70 -14.46
N VAL A 419 -7.72 -43.41 -13.26
CA VAL A 419 -7.29 -42.28 -12.40
C VAL A 419 -7.14 -42.71 -10.93
N THR A 420 -5.95 -43.16 -10.56
CA THR A 420 -5.58 -43.52 -9.16
C THR A 420 -4.55 -42.53 -8.61
N LEU A 421 -4.21 -42.59 -7.31
CA LEU A 421 -3.09 -41.77 -6.79
C LEU A 421 -1.79 -42.09 -7.54
N VAL A 422 -1.54 -43.37 -7.85
CA VAL A 422 -0.29 -43.82 -8.50
C VAL A 422 -0.19 -43.29 -9.93
N THR A 423 -1.26 -43.38 -10.73
CA THR A 423 -1.27 -42.81 -12.09
C THR A 423 -1.21 -41.29 -12.05
N THR A 424 -1.86 -40.65 -11.08
CA THR A 424 -1.85 -39.18 -10.90
C THR A 424 -0.48 -38.64 -10.49
N CYS A 425 0.19 -39.27 -9.52
CA CYS A 425 1.56 -38.95 -9.13
C CYS A 425 2.56 -39.15 -10.28
N SER A 426 2.35 -40.18 -11.11
CA SER A 426 3.17 -40.43 -12.30
C SER A 426 2.96 -39.33 -13.35
N MET A 427 1.70 -39.02 -13.70
CA MET A 427 1.32 -37.93 -14.60
C MET A 427 1.89 -36.57 -14.14
N ILE A 428 1.84 -36.26 -12.84
CA ILE A 428 2.39 -35.02 -12.29
C ILE A 428 3.92 -35.02 -12.34
N THR A 429 4.56 -36.16 -12.09
CA THR A 429 6.02 -36.31 -12.25
C THR A 429 6.41 -36.04 -13.71
N ASP A 430 5.72 -36.64 -14.68
CA ASP A 430 5.97 -36.41 -16.11
C ASP A 430 5.68 -34.96 -16.53
N ARG A 431 4.63 -34.34 -15.98
CA ARG A 431 4.30 -32.91 -16.18
C ARG A 431 5.41 -32.00 -15.64
N LEU A 432 5.97 -32.30 -14.47
CA LEU A 432 7.09 -31.55 -13.90
C LEU A 432 8.38 -31.76 -14.70
N VAL A 433 8.71 -32.99 -15.10
CA VAL A 433 9.84 -33.30 -15.99
C VAL A 433 9.69 -32.59 -17.33
N SER A 434 8.50 -32.57 -17.93
CA SER A 434 8.19 -31.84 -19.16
C SER A 434 8.27 -30.31 -18.99
N LYS A 435 7.81 -29.76 -17.86
CA LYS A 435 8.01 -28.35 -17.51
C LYS A 435 9.50 -27.99 -17.44
N ILE A 436 10.31 -28.83 -16.80
CA ILE A 436 11.77 -28.67 -16.73
C ILE A 436 12.42 -28.84 -18.10
N GLY A 437 11.95 -29.79 -18.93
CA GLY A 437 12.44 -30.03 -20.30
C GLY A 437 12.20 -28.86 -21.25
N ARG A 438 10.99 -28.30 -21.29
CA ARG A 438 10.73 -27.01 -21.96
C ARG A 438 11.59 -25.88 -21.36
N GLY A 439 11.84 -25.98 -20.05
CA GLY A 439 12.80 -25.18 -19.31
C GLY A 439 14.29 -25.41 -19.63
N THR A 440 14.65 -26.34 -20.53
CA THR A 440 16.01 -26.51 -21.11
C THR A 440 16.07 -26.40 -22.63
N GLU A 441 14.94 -26.55 -23.33
CA GLU A 441 14.82 -26.37 -24.79
C GLU A 441 15.30 -24.99 -25.26
N THR A 442 15.96 -24.95 -26.42
CA THR A 442 16.34 -23.71 -27.11
C THR A 442 15.34 -23.44 -28.23
N ILE A 443 14.72 -22.28 -28.16
CA ILE A 443 13.69 -21.82 -29.09
C ILE A 443 14.39 -21.07 -30.23
N HIS A 444 13.84 -21.14 -31.44
CA HIS A 444 14.36 -20.46 -32.63
C HIS A 444 13.30 -19.53 -33.24
N ASP A 445 13.74 -18.58 -34.05
CA ASP A 445 12.89 -17.68 -34.87
C ASP A 445 11.85 -16.89 -34.05
N THR A 446 12.14 -16.69 -32.76
CA THR A 446 11.19 -16.16 -31.78
C THR A 446 11.58 -14.76 -31.34
N THR A 447 10.58 -13.90 -31.18
CA THR A 447 10.74 -12.56 -30.65
C THR A 447 10.36 -12.54 -29.17
N PHE A 448 11.34 -12.25 -28.31
CA PHE A 448 11.18 -12.11 -26.87
C PHE A 448 11.08 -10.64 -26.49
N LEU A 449 10.07 -10.29 -25.69
CA LEU A 449 9.96 -9.01 -25.03
C LEU A 449 10.23 -9.19 -23.53
N HIS A 450 11.26 -8.51 -23.04
CA HIS A 450 11.64 -8.51 -21.63
C HIS A 450 11.25 -7.17 -21.00
N THR A 451 10.60 -7.20 -19.85
CA THR A 451 10.19 -6.00 -19.10
C THR A 451 10.77 -6.07 -17.69
N GLU A 452 11.51 -5.06 -17.26
CA GLU A 452 12.17 -5.04 -15.94
C GLU A 452 12.03 -3.68 -15.22
N PRO A 453 11.83 -3.65 -13.90
CA PRO A 453 11.77 -2.40 -13.12
C PRO A 453 13.15 -1.83 -12.77
N HIS A 454 14.25 -2.58 -12.96
CA HIS A 454 15.62 -2.10 -12.92
C HIS A 454 16.51 -2.88 -13.90
N HIS A 455 17.51 -2.22 -14.52
CA HIS A 455 18.39 -2.83 -15.53
C HIS A 455 19.27 -3.99 -15.03
N ASP A 456 19.39 -4.15 -13.70
CA ASP A 456 20.11 -5.24 -13.07
C ASP A 456 19.24 -6.50 -12.96
N ASP A 457 17.90 -6.38 -13.00
CA ASP A 457 16.99 -7.46 -12.65
C ASP A 457 17.03 -8.59 -13.68
N ILE A 458 17.10 -8.25 -14.97
CA ILE A 458 17.32 -9.26 -16.01
C ILE A 458 18.71 -9.87 -15.87
N MET A 459 19.76 -9.07 -15.66
CA MET A 459 21.13 -9.57 -15.60
C MET A 459 21.39 -10.48 -14.39
N LEU A 460 20.80 -10.18 -13.23
CA LEU A 460 21.00 -10.92 -11.98
C LEU A 460 19.97 -12.02 -11.74
N GLY A 461 18.69 -11.79 -12.09
CA GLY A 461 17.59 -12.71 -11.81
C GLY A 461 17.16 -13.59 -12.99
N TYR A 462 17.25 -13.08 -14.22
CA TYR A 462 16.61 -13.71 -15.39
C TYR A 462 17.60 -14.34 -16.38
N LEU A 463 18.80 -13.77 -16.50
CA LEU A 463 19.83 -14.20 -17.45
C LEU A 463 20.15 -15.70 -17.36
N PRO A 464 20.27 -16.35 -16.19
CA PRO A 464 20.46 -17.80 -16.11
C PRO A 464 19.38 -18.62 -16.84
N SER A 465 18.15 -18.11 -16.89
CA SER A 465 16.99 -18.77 -17.51
C SER A 465 16.89 -18.52 -19.02
N VAL A 466 17.40 -17.40 -19.53
CA VAL A 466 17.30 -17.03 -20.97
C VAL A 466 18.62 -16.96 -21.74
N ILE A 467 19.78 -17.11 -21.10
CA ILE A 467 21.11 -17.08 -21.76
C ILE A 467 21.30 -18.13 -22.87
N ARG A 468 20.47 -19.19 -22.89
CA ARG A 468 20.42 -20.12 -24.04
C ARG A 468 19.56 -19.59 -25.19
N GLN A 469 18.48 -18.87 -24.90
CA GLN A 469 17.59 -18.27 -25.90
C GLN A 469 18.26 -17.10 -26.63
N THR A 470 19.24 -16.43 -25.99
CA THR A 470 20.06 -15.40 -26.62
C THR A 470 21.18 -15.95 -27.52
N ARG A 471 21.36 -17.28 -27.64
CA ARG A 471 22.40 -17.89 -28.50
C ARG A 471 21.98 -18.04 -29.97
N PRO A 472 20.75 -18.49 -30.30
CA PRO A 472 20.28 -18.49 -31.68
C PRO A 472 20.23 -17.10 -32.29
N THR A 473 20.90 -16.93 -33.43
CA THR A 473 20.87 -15.68 -34.21
C THR A 473 19.53 -15.40 -34.88
N SER A 474 18.62 -16.39 -34.96
CA SER A 474 17.25 -16.20 -35.44
C SER A 474 16.31 -15.57 -34.42
N ASN A 475 16.67 -15.56 -33.12
CA ASN A 475 15.86 -14.93 -32.09
C ASN A 475 16.08 -13.40 -32.03
N LYS A 476 15.02 -12.66 -31.72
CA LYS A 476 15.06 -11.21 -31.49
C LYS A 476 14.70 -10.92 -30.04
N HIS A 477 15.53 -10.15 -29.35
CA HIS A 477 15.30 -9.80 -27.95
C HIS A 477 15.12 -8.28 -27.83
N TYR A 478 13.97 -7.87 -27.30
CA TYR A 478 13.67 -6.47 -26.98
C TYR A 478 13.64 -6.32 -25.47
N PHE A 479 14.45 -5.40 -24.95
CA PHE A 479 14.55 -5.12 -23.52
C PHE A 479 13.90 -3.77 -23.23
N ILE A 480 12.86 -3.77 -22.40
CA ILE A 480 12.20 -2.57 -21.88
C ILE A 480 12.54 -2.44 -20.40
N CYS A 481 13.59 -1.67 -20.13
CA CYS A 481 13.92 -1.21 -18.78
C CYS A 481 12.90 -0.16 -18.35
N ALA A 482 11.84 -0.59 -17.68
CA ALA A 482 10.81 0.25 -17.11
C ALA A 482 11.28 0.83 -15.75
N THR A 483 12.47 1.42 -15.71
CA THR A 483 13.19 1.80 -14.48
C THR A 483 12.37 2.69 -13.53
N SER A 484 12.18 2.25 -12.28
CA SER A 484 11.51 3.03 -11.24
C SER A 484 12.49 3.87 -10.42
N GLY A 485 12.45 5.19 -10.56
CA GLY A 485 13.24 6.14 -9.76
C GLY A 485 13.54 7.45 -10.51
N PHE A 486 13.84 8.53 -9.79
CA PHE A 486 14.05 9.86 -10.42
C PHE A 486 15.24 9.92 -11.38
N ASN A 487 16.22 9.02 -11.21
CA ASN A 487 17.39 8.89 -12.08
C ASN A 487 17.13 8.09 -13.38
N SER A 488 15.89 7.62 -13.61
CA SER A 488 15.52 6.77 -14.75
C SER A 488 15.53 7.50 -16.11
N VAL A 489 15.29 8.81 -16.13
CA VAL A 489 15.12 9.57 -17.37
C VAL A 489 16.43 10.30 -17.73
N SER A 490 17.02 9.89 -18.85
CA SER A 490 18.32 10.38 -19.29
C SER A 490 18.30 11.85 -19.72
N ASN A 491 19.46 12.52 -19.63
CA ASN A 491 19.64 13.88 -20.15
C ASN A 491 19.42 13.93 -21.68
N SER A 492 19.60 12.82 -22.40
CA SER A 492 19.27 12.73 -23.83
C SER A 492 17.76 12.69 -24.09
N HIS A 493 16.98 12.02 -23.25
CA HIS A 493 15.51 12.01 -23.37
C HIS A 493 14.93 13.40 -23.09
N ILE A 494 15.39 14.09 -22.04
CA ILE A 494 14.91 15.45 -21.75
C ILE A 494 15.32 16.43 -22.86
N ARG A 495 16.54 16.37 -23.40
CA ARG A 495 16.91 17.16 -24.60
C ARG A 495 16.00 16.89 -25.80
N HIS A 496 15.60 15.63 -26.02
CA HIS A 496 14.65 15.29 -27.09
C HIS A 496 13.25 15.86 -26.83
N MET A 497 12.80 15.92 -25.57
CA MET A 497 11.55 16.61 -25.21
C MET A 497 11.67 18.14 -25.34
N ILE A 498 12.82 18.72 -25.02
CA ILE A 498 13.11 20.15 -25.24
C ILE A 498 13.02 20.49 -26.73
N ALA A 499 13.72 19.76 -27.60
CA ALA A 499 13.67 19.98 -29.05
C ALA A 499 12.25 19.80 -29.63
N ARG A 500 11.43 18.90 -29.07
CA ARG A 500 10.01 18.79 -29.41
C ARG A 500 9.20 19.99 -28.93
N GLY A 501 9.49 20.50 -27.72
CA GLY A 501 8.92 21.72 -27.16
C GLY A 501 9.23 22.93 -28.03
N GLU A 502 10.50 23.17 -28.34
CA GLU A 502 10.99 24.23 -29.24
C GLU A 502 10.30 24.19 -30.61
N LYS A 503 10.25 23.01 -31.25
CA LYS A 503 9.53 22.83 -32.52
C LYS A 503 8.04 23.15 -32.39
N PHE A 504 7.40 22.79 -31.28
CA PHE A 504 5.98 22.99 -31.06
C PHE A 504 5.62 24.44 -30.72
N ILE A 505 6.41 25.16 -29.91
CA ILE A 505 6.15 26.58 -29.60
C ILE A 505 6.25 27.49 -30.82
N ALA A 506 7.01 27.08 -31.84
CA ALA A 506 7.09 27.75 -33.14
C ALA A 506 5.86 27.53 -34.04
N THR A 507 4.87 26.72 -33.62
CA THR A 507 3.67 26.43 -34.43
C THR A 507 2.49 27.34 -34.11
N ASN A 508 1.68 27.65 -35.13
CA ASN A 508 0.38 28.31 -34.96
C ASN A 508 -0.57 27.52 -34.03
N SER A 509 -0.41 26.19 -33.95
CA SER A 509 -1.16 25.33 -33.03
C SER A 509 -0.90 25.71 -31.56
N PHE A 510 0.36 25.94 -31.18
CA PHE A 510 0.70 26.37 -29.82
C PHE A 510 0.12 27.74 -29.50
N THR A 511 0.28 28.73 -30.38
CA THR A 511 -0.30 30.08 -30.20
C THR A 511 -1.81 30.03 -30.03
N LYS A 512 -2.50 29.19 -30.82
CA LYS A 512 -3.95 28.98 -30.70
C LYS A 512 -4.32 28.34 -29.36
N LEU A 513 -3.68 27.24 -28.98
CA LEU A 513 -3.94 26.53 -27.71
C LEU A 513 -3.66 27.42 -26.48
N LEU A 514 -2.62 28.26 -26.55
CA LEU A 514 -2.29 29.23 -25.51
C LEU A 514 -3.38 30.32 -25.39
N GLY A 515 -3.90 30.83 -26.52
CA GLY A 515 -5.04 31.75 -26.55
C GLY A 515 -6.37 31.13 -26.09
N GLU A 516 -6.54 29.81 -26.25
CA GLU A 516 -7.68 29.04 -25.75
C GLU A 516 -7.57 28.69 -24.25
N GLY A 517 -6.47 29.03 -23.57
CA GLY A 517 -6.23 28.66 -22.17
C GLY A 517 -5.91 27.17 -21.96
N TYR A 518 -5.51 26.44 -23.01
CA TYR A 518 -5.25 25.00 -22.94
C TYR A 518 -4.17 24.60 -21.92
N PHE A 519 -3.23 25.52 -21.63
CA PHE A 519 -2.14 25.36 -20.67
C PHE A 519 -2.38 26.05 -19.31
N LEU A 520 -3.60 26.53 -19.05
CA LEU A 520 -3.98 27.14 -17.77
C LEU A 520 -3.46 26.30 -16.61
N PRO A 521 -2.91 26.92 -15.55
CA PRO A 521 -2.31 26.19 -14.46
C PRO A 521 -3.35 25.32 -13.77
N LYS A 522 -2.89 24.24 -13.14
CA LYS A 522 -3.70 23.46 -12.20
C LYS A 522 -4.35 24.44 -11.21
N PRO A 523 -5.69 24.47 -11.07
CA PRO A 523 -6.33 25.38 -10.12
C PRO A 523 -5.81 25.11 -8.72
N TYR A 524 -5.51 26.19 -8.01
CA TYR A 524 -4.97 26.16 -6.66
C TYR A 524 -5.98 25.48 -5.73
N ASP A 525 -5.55 24.47 -4.97
CA ASP A 525 -6.40 23.72 -4.03
C ASP A 525 -6.52 24.48 -2.69
N ASP A 526 -6.82 25.78 -2.78
CA ASP A 526 -7.00 26.70 -1.66
C ASP A 526 -8.49 26.82 -1.34
N GLY A 527 -8.89 26.34 -0.16
CA GLY A 527 -10.29 26.20 0.25
C GLY A 527 -11.04 27.50 0.58
N LEU A 528 -10.87 28.58 -0.20
CA LEU A 528 -11.51 29.88 0.03
C LEU A 528 -12.09 30.54 -1.24
N THR A 529 -13.42 30.57 -1.28
CA THR A 529 -14.32 31.50 -2.01
C THR A 529 -14.73 31.23 -3.48
N SER A 530 -16.02 31.50 -3.72
CA SER A 530 -16.84 31.42 -4.95
C SER A 530 -17.46 32.84 -5.17
N PRO A 531 -18.49 33.15 -6.01
CA PRO A 531 -19.31 32.34 -6.95
C PRO A 531 -19.74 33.02 -8.29
N ALA A 532 -20.45 32.30 -9.18
CA ALA A 532 -21.65 32.79 -9.91
C ALA A 532 -22.43 31.70 -10.72
N MET A 533 -23.74 31.59 -10.44
CA MET A 533 -24.95 31.30 -11.27
C MET A 533 -24.81 30.93 -12.79
N THR A 534 -25.69 30.12 -13.45
CA THR A 534 -27.02 29.52 -13.13
C THR A 534 -27.50 28.47 -14.18
N SER A 535 -28.53 27.69 -13.83
CA SER A 535 -29.57 27.03 -14.68
C SER A 535 -29.35 25.62 -15.29
N SER A 536 -30.39 24.78 -15.17
CA SER A 536 -30.61 23.43 -15.75
C SER A 536 -31.61 23.52 -16.93
N PRO A 537 -31.75 22.54 -17.86
CA PRO A 537 -32.21 21.15 -17.63
C PRO A 537 -31.49 20.11 -18.57
N SER A 538 -31.85 18.84 -18.83
CA SER A 538 -32.90 17.87 -18.42
C SER A 538 -32.42 16.41 -18.72
N PHE A 539 -33.20 15.38 -18.36
CA PHE A 539 -32.92 13.94 -18.61
C PHE A 539 -33.39 13.42 -20.00
N ALA A 540 -32.60 12.52 -20.62
CA ALA A 540 -33.07 11.28 -21.29
C ALA A 540 -31.91 10.30 -21.64
N ASP A 541 -32.20 8.99 -21.58
CA ASP A 541 -31.52 7.84 -22.22
C ASP A 541 -30.05 7.44 -21.91
N ILE A 542 -29.88 6.86 -20.72
CA ILE A 542 -29.61 5.40 -20.55
C ILE A 542 -28.74 4.74 -21.64
N ASN A 543 -27.41 4.95 -21.57
CA ASN A 543 -26.34 3.96 -21.88
C ASN A 543 -24.91 4.51 -21.67
N THR A 544 -24.77 5.72 -21.13
CA THR A 544 -23.49 6.36 -20.79
C THR A 544 -23.28 6.45 -19.27
N PRO A 545 -22.02 6.44 -18.78
CA PRO A 545 -21.72 6.57 -17.35
C PRO A 545 -22.14 7.95 -16.80
N PRO A 546 -22.54 8.06 -15.53
CA PRO A 546 -22.99 9.31 -14.94
C PRO A 546 -21.84 10.34 -14.81
N PRO A 547 -22.12 11.64 -14.92
CA PRO A 547 -21.12 12.69 -14.81
C PRO A 547 -20.57 12.80 -13.37
N PRO A 548 -19.32 13.27 -13.20
CA PRO A 548 -18.66 13.35 -11.89
C PRO A 548 -19.29 14.41 -10.97
N ALA A 549 -19.01 14.27 -9.66
CA ALA A 549 -19.40 15.21 -8.63
C ALA A 549 -18.93 16.65 -8.95
N THR A 550 -19.72 17.66 -8.55
CA THR A 550 -19.55 19.09 -8.87
C THR A 550 -18.09 19.53 -8.84
N THR A 551 -17.50 19.47 -10.02
CA THR A 551 -16.14 19.85 -10.35
C THR A 551 -16.06 21.37 -10.38
N ASP A 552 -15.00 21.92 -9.81
CA ASP A 552 -14.54 23.25 -10.24
C ASP A 552 -14.37 23.20 -11.77
N PRO A 553 -15.07 24.04 -12.56
CA PRO A 553 -14.99 24.01 -14.01
C PRO A 553 -13.56 24.22 -14.53
N ALA A 554 -12.72 24.96 -13.80
CA ALA A 554 -11.31 25.09 -14.12
C ALA A 554 -10.56 23.76 -13.89
N ARG A 555 -10.88 23.02 -12.82
CA ARG A 555 -10.29 21.71 -12.49
C ARG A 555 -10.70 20.63 -13.47
N GLU A 556 -11.96 20.62 -13.92
CA GLU A 556 -12.42 19.70 -14.95
C GLU A 556 -11.83 20.06 -16.31
N HIS A 557 -11.89 21.32 -16.72
CA HIS A 557 -11.23 21.80 -17.94
C HIS A 557 -9.74 21.46 -17.94
N TYR A 558 -9.04 21.63 -16.81
CA TYR A 558 -7.64 21.28 -16.64
C TYR A 558 -7.38 19.77 -16.77
N GLN A 559 -8.18 18.91 -16.12
CA GLN A 559 -8.03 17.47 -16.26
C GLN A 559 -8.37 16.98 -17.67
N LEU A 560 -9.34 17.61 -18.33
CA LEU A 560 -9.68 17.35 -19.74
C LEU A 560 -8.54 17.77 -20.68
N THR A 561 -7.98 18.97 -20.57
CA THR A 561 -6.84 19.42 -21.42
C THR A 561 -5.57 18.63 -21.12
N ARG A 562 -5.28 18.31 -19.85
CA ARG A 562 -4.20 17.37 -19.48
C ARG A 562 -4.43 16.01 -20.15
N SER A 563 -5.64 15.45 -20.08
CA SER A 563 -5.96 14.16 -20.73
C SER A 563 -5.85 14.22 -22.26
N ARG A 564 -6.22 15.34 -22.90
CA ARG A 564 -6.06 15.55 -24.36
C ARG A 564 -4.61 15.50 -24.85
N ASP A 565 -3.63 15.77 -23.98
CA ASP A 565 -2.21 15.56 -24.32
C ASP A 565 -1.91 14.06 -24.60
N VAL A 566 -2.57 13.17 -23.85
CA VAL A 566 -2.44 11.71 -23.99
C VAL A 566 -3.18 11.21 -25.22
N TRP A 567 -4.42 11.66 -25.42
CA TRP A 567 -5.23 11.30 -26.59
C TRP A 567 -4.53 11.70 -27.88
N GLN A 568 -4.01 12.93 -27.98
CA GLN A 568 -3.24 13.39 -29.14
C GLN A 568 -2.05 12.50 -29.49
N TYR A 569 -1.38 11.94 -28.47
CA TYR A 569 -0.28 11.00 -28.68
C TYR A 569 -0.79 9.65 -29.19
N LEU A 570 -1.88 9.12 -28.62
CA LEU A 570 -2.46 7.83 -28.99
C LEU A 570 -3.13 7.87 -30.37
N ASP A 571 -3.77 8.98 -30.73
CA ASP A 571 -4.30 9.23 -32.07
C ASP A 571 -3.16 9.15 -33.11
N GLY A 572 -2.02 9.80 -32.84
CA GLY A 572 -0.81 9.68 -33.66
C GLY A 572 -0.19 8.28 -33.70
N VAL A 573 -0.36 7.46 -32.64
CA VAL A 573 0.02 6.03 -32.67
C VAL A 573 -0.92 5.26 -33.60
N ALA A 574 -2.23 5.46 -33.51
CA ALA A 574 -3.22 4.80 -34.34
C ALA A 574 -3.10 5.20 -35.82
N ALA A 575 -2.90 6.49 -36.11
CA ALA A 575 -2.67 7.04 -37.45
C ALA A 575 -1.27 6.75 -38.01
N LYS A 576 -0.33 6.30 -37.17
CA LYS A 576 1.11 6.17 -37.47
C LYS A 576 1.80 7.49 -37.85
N ASP A 577 1.32 8.61 -37.32
CA ASP A 577 1.90 9.95 -37.56
C ASP A 577 2.91 10.32 -36.46
N ASP A 578 4.18 10.48 -36.84
CA ASP A 578 5.26 10.91 -35.95
C ASP A 578 5.13 12.36 -35.45
N ASN A 579 4.46 13.24 -36.21
CA ASN A 579 4.23 14.62 -35.81
C ASN A 579 3.15 14.73 -34.73
N GLU A 580 2.04 13.99 -34.86
CA GLU A 580 0.99 13.98 -33.83
C GLU A 580 1.49 13.39 -32.50
N LYS A 581 2.27 12.30 -32.57
CA LYS A 581 2.98 11.76 -31.38
C LYS A 581 3.96 12.77 -30.79
N ALA A 582 4.71 13.49 -31.63
CA ALA A 582 5.62 14.52 -31.15
C ALA A 582 4.85 15.65 -30.46
N GLU A 583 3.74 16.13 -31.05
CA GLU A 583 2.91 17.20 -30.49
C GLU A 583 2.24 16.79 -29.18
N GLY A 584 1.65 15.59 -29.07
CA GLY A 584 1.07 15.11 -27.81
C GLY A 584 2.09 15.07 -26.67
N SER A 585 3.31 14.59 -26.95
CA SER A 585 4.41 14.63 -25.98
C SER A 585 4.89 16.05 -25.64
N ALA A 586 4.94 16.95 -26.62
CA ALA A 586 5.36 18.34 -26.44
C ALA A 586 4.35 19.13 -25.60
N ARG A 587 3.04 18.96 -25.84
CA ARG A 587 1.96 19.55 -25.04
C ARG A 587 2.10 19.18 -23.57
N ARG A 588 2.28 17.89 -23.25
CA ARG A 588 2.47 17.48 -21.85
C ARG A 588 3.79 17.98 -21.27
N PHE A 589 4.88 17.97 -22.02
CA PHE A 589 6.18 18.44 -21.54
C PHE A 589 6.15 19.93 -21.18
N ILE A 590 5.55 20.78 -22.03
CA ILE A 590 5.35 22.21 -21.75
C ILE A 590 4.43 22.41 -20.54
N ARG A 591 3.33 21.64 -20.42
CA ARG A 591 2.45 21.71 -19.24
C ARG A 591 3.22 21.42 -17.95
N ASN A 592 4.03 20.34 -17.94
CA ASN A 592 4.88 20.01 -16.79
C ASN A 592 5.87 21.15 -16.47
N ILE A 593 6.47 21.78 -17.48
CA ILE A 593 7.37 22.95 -17.28
C ILE A 593 6.62 24.13 -16.64
N ILE A 594 5.43 24.46 -17.14
CA ILE A 594 4.58 25.54 -16.61
C ILE A 594 4.20 25.26 -15.14
N GLU A 595 3.80 24.02 -14.83
CA GLU A 595 3.47 23.58 -13.46
C GLU A 595 4.67 23.66 -12.50
N ILE A 596 5.82 23.09 -12.89
CA ILE A 596 6.99 22.92 -12.02
C ILE A 596 7.70 24.25 -11.76
N TYR A 597 7.81 25.11 -12.78
CA TYR A 597 8.50 26.39 -12.68
C TYR A 597 7.58 27.60 -12.44
N GLY A 598 6.27 27.36 -12.24
CA GLY A 598 5.29 28.40 -11.88
C GLY A 598 5.13 29.51 -12.92
N LEU A 599 5.18 29.18 -14.21
CA LEU A 599 5.15 30.16 -15.29
C LEU A 599 3.78 30.86 -15.38
N SER A 600 3.78 32.19 -15.45
CA SER A 600 2.54 32.98 -15.32
C SER A 600 1.90 33.30 -16.67
N HIS A 601 0.59 33.09 -16.77
CA HIS A 601 -0.21 33.47 -17.93
C HIS A 601 -0.49 34.99 -18.01
N SER A 602 -0.22 35.77 -16.96
CA SER A 602 -0.42 37.23 -16.94
C SER A 602 0.75 38.04 -17.52
N ARG A 603 1.82 37.36 -17.90
CA ARG A 603 2.96 37.87 -18.65
C ARG A 603 3.16 36.97 -19.87
N ASP A 604 4.00 37.39 -20.82
CA ASP A 604 4.27 36.62 -22.03
C ASP A 604 4.67 35.17 -21.71
N LEU A 605 3.72 34.25 -21.82
CA LEU A 605 3.90 32.84 -21.48
C LEU A 605 4.65 32.09 -22.57
N HIS A 606 4.56 32.56 -23.82
CA HIS A 606 5.31 32.01 -24.94
C HIS A 606 6.82 32.23 -24.69
N GLY A 607 7.23 33.48 -24.47
CA GLY A 607 8.61 33.82 -24.11
C GLY A 607 9.09 33.16 -22.82
N GLN A 608 8.25 33.07 -21.77
CA GLN A 608 8.62 32.35 -20.53
C GLN A 608 8.89 30.86 -20.75
N VAL A 609 8.15 30.19 -21.64
CA VAL A 609 8.38 28.78 -21.98
C VAL A 609 9.64 28.64 -22.83
N GLU A 610 9.86 29.52 -23.80
CA GLU A 610 11.08 29.56 -24.63
C GLU A 610 12.35 29.75 -23.78
N ASP A 611 12.38 30.78 -22.92
CA ASP A 611 13.46 31.03 -21.97
C ASP A 611 13.73 29.81 -21.06
N LYS A 612 12.67 29.13 -20.61
CA LYS A 612 12.80 27.97 -19.72
C LYS A 612 13.34 26.74 -20.46
N LEU A 613 12.96 26.53 -21.73
CA LEU A 613 13.51 25.48 -22.58
C LEU A 613 15.01 25.67 -22.82
N HIS A 614 15.43 26.90 -23.14
CA HIS A 614 16.86 27.25 -23.26
C HIS A 614 17.63 27.03 -21.95
N GLN A 615 17.13 27.52 -20.82
CA GLN A 615 17.76 27.31 -19.50
C GLN A 615 17.90 25.83 -19.12
N LEU A 616 16.90 25.00 -19.46
CA LEU A 616 16.95 23.56 -19.24
C LEU A 616 17.98 22.87 -20.15
N ASN A 617 18.10 23.32 -21.40
CA ASN A 617 19.10 22.79 -22.33
C ASN A 617 20.53 23.12 -21.87
N ASP A 618 20.78 24.37 -21.49
CA ASP A 618 22.06 24.83 -20.93
C ASP A 618 22.42 24.08 -19.66
N TYR A 619 21.46 23.92 -18.73
CA TYR A 619 21.65 23.10 -17.53
C TYR A 619 22.10 21.69 -17.89
N LEU A 620 21.38 20.99 -18.77
CA LEU A 620 21.71 19.63 -19.18
C LEU A 620 23.06 19.53 -19.92
N ASN A 621 23.56 20.61 -20.52
CA ASN A 621 24.88 20.70 -21.14
C ASN A 621 26.02 20.84 -20.11
N THR A 622 25.73 21.34 -18.91
CA THR A 622 26.69 21.39 -17.78
C THR A 622 26.72 20.13 -16.92
N VAL A 623 25.71 19.26 -17.02
CA VAL A 623 25.50 18.11 -16.13
C VAL A 623 25.77 16.78 -16.85
N TYR A 624 26.66 15.96 -16.30
CA TYR A 624 26.99 14.65 -16.88
C TYR A 624 25.98 13.55 -16.47
N PRO A 625 25.79 12.49 -17.29
CA PRO A 625 24.88 11.40 -16.94
C PRO A 625 25.27 10.71 -15.62
N GLY A 626 24.33 10.68 -14.66
CA GLY A 626 24.56 10.10 -13.33
C GLY A 626 24.96 11.09 -12.24
N GLN A 627 25.20 12.37 -12.58
CA GLN A 627 25.24 13.46 -11.59
C GLN A 627 23.84 13.67 -11.01
N ALA A 628 23.74 13.99 -9.71
CA ALA A 628 22.47 14.33 -9.08
C ALA A 628 21.93 15.67 -9.63
N ASP A 629 20.74 15.65 -10.25
CA ASP A 629 20.08 16.85 -10.76
C ASP A 629 19.55 17.75 -9.62
N THR A 630 19.21 19.00 -9.94
CA THR A 630 18.41 19.86 -9.05
C THR A 630 17.01 19.28 -8.84
N ARG A 631 16.39 19.57 -7.69
CA ARG A 631 15.07 19.04 -7.31
C ARG A 631 14.01 19.22 -8.41
N ASP A 632 13.97 20.39 -9.03
CA ASP A 632 12.95 20.73 -10.03
C ASP A 632 13.16 19.94 -11.34
N VAL A 633 14.42 19.65 -11.70
CA VAL A 633 14.77 18.79 -12.83
C VAL A 633 14.52 17.32 -12.52
N GLN A 634 14.72 16.86 -11.28
CA GLN A 634 14.31 15.52 -10.84
C GLN A 634 12.78 15.34 -10.93
N ILE A 635 12.01 16.36 -10.53
CA ILE A 635 10.55 16.37 -10.66
C ILE A 635 10.15 16.37 -12.14
N LEU A 636 10.76 17.20 -12.99
CA LEU A 636 10.49 17.23 -14.43
C LEU A 636 10.79 15.88 -15.11
N LYS A 637 11.91 15.25 -14.76
CA LYS A 637 12.26 13.88 -15.19
C LYS A 637 11.20 12.88 -14.75
N GLY A 638 10.79 12.91 -13.48
CA GLY A 638 9.69 12.10 -12.95
C GLY A 638 8.35 12.31 -13.68
N SER A 639 7.99 13.55 -14.00
CA SER A 639 6.75 13.88 -14.72
C SER A 639 6.76 13.46 -16.19
N CYS A 640 7.94 13.38 -16.82
CA CYS A 640 8.08 12.74 -18.14
C CYS A 640 7.87 11.21 -18.05
N ARG A 641 8.35 10.59 -16.96
CA ARG A 641 8.15 9.17 -16.68
C ARG A 641 6.69 8.81 -16.40
N GLU A 642 5.95 9.63 -15.64
CA GLU A 642 4.49 9.50 -15.42
C GLU A 642 3.74 9.35 -16.74
N LEU A 643 4.08 10.17 -17.75
CA LEU A 643 3.46 10.09 -19.08
C LEU A 643 3.76 8.76 -19.78
N CYS A 644 5.00 8.27 -19.73
CA CYS A 644 5.37 6.98 -20.34
C CYS A 644 4.63 5.81 -19.70
N GLU A 645 4.48 5.80 -18.37
CA GLU A 645 3.74 4.75 -17.65
C GLU A 645 2.23 4.81 -17.95
N LEU A 646 1.66 6.02 -18.01
CA LEU A 646 0.26 6.22 -18.37
C LEU A 646 -0.01 5.79 -19.82
N LEU A 647 0.89 6.10 -20.75
CA LEU A 647 0.80 5.62 -22.14
C LEU A 647 0.91 4.09 -22.25
N LEU A 648 1.78 3.45 -21.47
CA LEU A 648 1.86 1.98 -21.41
C LEU A 648 0.57 1.36 -20.87
N LEU A 649 0.04 1.86 -19.75
CA LEU A 649 -1.20 1.39 -19.14
C LEU A 649 -2.39 1.52 -20.09
N VAL A 650 -2.56 2.68 -20.73
CA VAL A 650 -3.65 2.89 -21.70
C VAL A 650 -3.45 2.04 -22.96
N SER A 651 -2.22 1.88 -23.46
CA SER A 651 -1.94 1.02 -24.62
C SER A 651 -2.23 -0.45 -24.35
N ILE A 652 -1.93 -0.96 -23.16
CA ILE A 652 -2.26 -2.35 -22.76
C ILE A 652 -3.77 -2.57 -22.76
N VAL A 653 -4.54 -1.60 -22.24
CA VAL A 653 -6.02 -1.66 -22.27
C VAL A 653 -6.54 -1.57 -23.71
N TYR A 654 -5.96 -0.70 -24.55
CA TYR A 654 -6.38 -0.52 -25.94
C TYR A 654 -6.08 -1.75 -26.82
N ILE A 655 -4.93 -2.40 -26.61
CA ILE A 655 -4.53 -3.63 -27.30
C ILE A 655 -5.33 -4.84 -26.78
N GLY A 656 -5.82 -4.82 -25.54
CA GLY A 656 -6.71 -5.86 -25.00
C GLY A 656 -8.17 -5.77 -25.48
N ILE A 657 -8.53 -4.75 -26.27
CA ILE A 657 -9.88 -4.50 -26.80
C ILE A 657 -9.95 -4.72 -28.32
N ILE A 658 -8.80 -4.91 -28.98
CA ILE A 658 -8.65 -5.21 -30.43
C ILE A 658 -8.31 -6.68 -30.61
#